data_AF-A0A1I6M2U5-F1
#
_entry.id   AF-A0A1I6M2U5-F1
#
_cell.length_a   1.000
_cell.length_b   1.000
_cell.length_c   1.000
_cell.angle_alpha   90.00
_cell.angle_beta   90.00
_cell.angle_gamma   90.00
#
_symmetry.space_group_name_H-M   'P 1'
#
loop_
_entity.id
_entity.type
_entity.pdbx_description
1 polymer ?
#
loop_
_entity_poly.entity_id
_entity_poly.type
_entity_poly.pdbx_seq_one_letter_code
_entity_poly.pdbx_strand_id
1 'polypeptide(L)'
;MSEAYDRRLVDDGGAAYERFATGVVAGSFGVFVLALGALFGWVPVEGRVGGVPAATAFGGATVALGVATGWLGLRSRRGGTETTPDRSPGLAVGLVHAVLWAVTAGLVASNSLGLGGAGWLAAVPVGALAGYLTIASREDVGATVPTGLFACLVGALFLSGVITPAWAWNVAAFEATFPGTIVVPLLSMLGALLTAWASASAAEGFGTRGRQSGAFLLISLVVLLVLSVLAFLVVFVVERGLAVVVENATVGAVTALAVVGTALFVLVRSGRLRPTIADGTDRVVAFVRLALAVALALGCLRLVTAIATNSAISRATITVEPTTTLGAVPGLVAGAVLLAVARQSGRSWTPDSDVGRRLDVGLRFGVVLLGATVLVEGVTGTALAAGRVGLVPVLALVVGGVSLGSLALGSAARPSGAADRLAWTPPGWRAGGIALWAFVFVCLHVAVTGAPVGWGPVGVGGGTLEWPFVMNPSQGLGIQKGVMPAILGTVWIVVGAVTFAVPLAVGAAVYLTEYAEDSAFTRAVDVATNGLWSTPSIVFGLFGLAFLVPRFGGTPSIFAAQLVLGFMLLPLVLITSREAMKSVPDEYRDASAALGVSRWETIRSIVVPAAMPGVATGVILGVGRIAGETAPLLLVLNGPNFPNAAPGVLTSFTFELGTTPPFVHVSNPALLERASALPYQLYAVITAGVGAEESFGWGTTLVLLGVVVGFFAMGIATRRYFRQKLHQ
;
A
#
# COMPACT_ATOMS: atom_id res chain seq x y z
N MET A 1 2.97 -27.65 43.84
CA MET A 1 3.69 -27.33 42.60
C MET A 1 5.02 -26.75 43.02
N SER A 2 6.09 -27.50 42.73
CA SER A 2 7.39 -27.44 43.41
C SER A 2 8.31 -26.34 42.88
N GLU A 3 9.31 -26.04 43.71
CA GLU A 3 10.44 -25.12 43.61
C GLU A 3 11.32 -25.30 42.35
N ALA A 4 10.76 -25.19 41.15
CA ALA A 4 11.49 -25.29 39.88
C ALA A 4 12.16 -23.97 39.42
N TYR A 5 12.18 -22.94 40.27
CA TYR A 5 12.84 -21.65 40.00
C TYR A 5 14.11 -21.44 40.83
N ASP A 6 14.77 -22.53 41.24
CA ASP A 6 16.09 -22.41 41.85
C ASP A 6 17.14 -22.16 40.75
N ARG A 7 17.51 -20.88 40.62
CA ARG A 7 18.56 -20.40 39.73
C ARG A 7 19.87 -21.06 40.12
N ARG A 8 20.26 -22.12 39.41
CA ARG A 8 21.66 -22.55 39.40
C ARG A 8 22.50 -21.47 38.72
N LEU A 9 23.41 -20.93 39.54
CA LEU A 9 24.59 -20.14 39.23
C LEU A 9 25.12 -20.41 37.82
N VAL A 10 25.21 -19.32 37.05
CA VAL A 10 25.95 -19.22 35.79
C VAL A 10 27.37 -19.68 36.05
N ASP A 11 27.78 -20.73 35.35
CA ASP A 11 29.18 -21.13 35.26
C ASP A 11 29.90 -20.12 34.34
N ASP A 12 30.89 -19.41 34.87
CA ASP A 12 31.55 -18.27 34.21
C ASP A 12 32.31 -18.67 32.92
N GLY A 13 32.46 -19.98 32.65
CA GLY A 13 33.10 -20.51 31.44
C GLY A 13 32.32 -20.35 30.12
N GLY A 14 30.98 -20.25 30.18
CA GLY A 14 30.11 -20.12 29.00
C GLY A 14 30.00 -18.69 28.44
N ALA A 15 30.18 -17.69 29.30
CA ALA A 15 29.89 -16.29 28.99
C ALA A 15 30.80 -15.69 27.91
N ALA A 16 32.05 -16.15 27.77
CA ALA A 16 32.97 -15.60 26.77
C ALA A 16 32.66 -16.10 25.35
N TYR A 17 32.32 -17.38 25.21
CA TYR A 17 31.93 -17.99 23.95
C TYR A 17 30.60 -17.41 23.44
N GLU A 18 29.60 -17.34 24.32
CA GLU A 18 28.29 -16.75 24.02
C GLU A 18 28.41 -15.26 23.65
N ARG A 19 29.20 -14.47 24.38
CA ARG A 19 29.47 -13.06 24.02
C ARG A 19 30.16 -12.93 22.68
N PHE A 20 31.13 -13.80 22.38
CA PHE A 20 31.79 -13.78 21.07
C PHE A 20 30.82 -14.17 19.95
N ALA A 21 30.03 -15.23 20.12
CA ALA A 21 29.02 -15.65 19.16
C ALA A 21 27.97 -14.56 18.92
N THR A 22 27.49 -13.92 19.98
CA THR A 22 26.58 -12.77 19.91
C THR A 22 27.24 -11.57 19.21
N GLY A 23 28.54 -11.36 19.43
CA GLY A 23 29.33 -10.36 18.71
C GLY A 23 29.43 -10.64 17.22
N VAL A 24 29.58 -11.91 16.81
CA VAL A 24 29.53 -12.33 15.40
C VAL A 24 28.14 -12.07 14.82
N VAL A 25 27.07 -12.42 15.54
CA VAL A 25 25.68 -12.11 15.13
C VAL A 25 25.49 -10.61 14.90
N ALA A 26 25.92 -9.77 15.85
CA ALA A 26 25.84 -8.31 15.74
C ALA A 26 26.67 -7.77 14.56
N GLY A 27 27.87 -8.32 14.34
CA GLY A 27 28.71 -8.01 13.20
C GLY A 27 28.06 -8.38 11.87
N SER A 28 27.49 -9.59 11.77
CA SER A 28 26.73 -10.03 10.60
C SER A 28 25.52 -9.13 10.35
N PHE A 29 24.78 -8.73 11.38
CA PHE A 29 23.70 -7.75 11.23
C PHE A 29 24.21 -6.40 10.72
N GLY A 30 25.33 -5.91 11.24
CA GLY A 30 25.95 -4.66 10.77
C GLY A 30 26.35 -4.72 9.30
N VAL A 31 27.03 -5.79 8.87
CA VAL A 31 27.40 -6.00 7.46
C VAL A 31 26.15 -6.13 6.58
N PHE A 32 25.13 -6.84 7.05
CA PHE A 32 23.86 -6.99 6.35
C PHE A 32 23.19 -5.63 6.10
N VAL A 33 23.08 -4.77 7.13
CA VAL A 33 22.47 -3.43 7.00
C VAL A 33 23.32 -2.52 6.10
N LEU A 34 24.65 -2.57 6.19
CA LEU A 34 25.52 -1.79 5.32
C LEU A 34 25.43 -2.25 3.86
N ALA A 35 25.38 -3.56 3.62
CA ALA A 35 25.22 -4.13 2.28
C ALA A 35 23.84 -3.77 1.69
N LEU A 36 22.81 -3.77 2.52
CA LEU A 36 21.46 -3.32 2.16
C LEU A 36 21.44 -1.84 1.79
N GLY A 37 22.09 -0.97 2.58
CA GLY A 37 22.26 0.44 2.25
C GLY A 37 23.08 0.67 0.97
N ALA A 38 24.06 -0.18 0.69
CA ALA A 38 24.85 -0.15 -0.53
C ALA A 38 24.05 -0.55 -1.78
N LEU A 39 23.22 -1.59 -1.68
CA LEU A 39 22.30 -2.01 -2.75
C LEU A 39 21.38 -0.86 -3.21
N PHE A 40 21.08 0.04 -2.27
CA PHE A 40 20.20 1.19 -2.45
C PHE A 40 20.90 2.52 -2.68
N GLY A 41 22.23 2.51 -2.81
CA GLY A 41 23.02 3.70 -3.09
C GLY A 41 23.19 4.67 -1.91
N TRP A 42 22.75 4.31 -0.70
CA TRP A 42 23.01 5.09 0.52
C TRP A 42 24.45 4.91 1.02
N VAL A 43 25.05 3.75 0.73
CA VAL A 43 26.47 3.48 1.00
C VAL A 43 27.20 3.39 -0.34
N PRO A 44 28.19 4.26 -0.61
CA PRO A 44 28.86 4.27 -1.90
C PRO A 44 29.74 3.03 -2.07
N VAL A 45 29.41 2.17 -3.04
CA VAL A 45 30.18 0.95 -3.36
C VAL A 45 31.46 1.28 -4.13
N GLU A 46 31.44 2.34 -4.94
CA GLU A 46 32.58 2.85 -5.70
C GLU A 46 33.48 3.78 -4.88
N GLY A 47 32.99 4.24 -3.72
CA GLY A 47 33.66 5.19 -2.86
C GLY A 47 34.65 4.56 -1.87
N ARG A 48 35.08 5.37 -0.91
CA ARG A 48 35.90 4.93 0.22
C ARG A 48 35.10 5.04 1.51
N VAL A 49 35.18 4.02 2.36
CA VAL A 49 34.61 4.01 3.71
C VAL A 49 35.78 4.05 4.68
N GLY A 50 35.88 5.11 5.49
CA GLY A 50 36.99 5.27 6.44
C GLY A 50 38.38 5.29 5.78
N GLY A 51 38.47 5.77 4.53
CA GLY A 51 39.74 5.82 3.78
C GLY A 51 40.13 4.52 3.08
N VAL A 52 39.33 3.45 3.17
CA VAL A 52 39.54 2.15 2.49
C VAL A 52 38.49 1.98 1.38
N PRO A 53 38.81 1.41 0.19
CA PRO A 53 37.80 1.15 -0.85
C PRO A 53 36.62 0.34 -0.29
N ALA A 54 35.39 0.74 -0.59
CA ALA A 54 34.21 0.12 0.02
C ALA A 54 34.13 -1.40 -0.24
N ALA A 55 34.44 -1.85 -1.46
CA ALA A 55 34.51 -3.28 -1.79
C ALA A 55 35.52 -4.05 -0.92
N THR A 56 36.67 -3.45 -0.61
CA THR A 56 37.66 -4.08 0.29
C THR A 56 37.22 -4.08 1.75
N ALA A 57 36.46 -3.07 2.19
CA ALA A 57 35.87 -3.05 3.53
C ALA A 57 34.80 -4.15 3.67
N PHE A 58 33.91 -4.29 2.68
CA PHE A 58 32.96 -5.41 2.61
C PHE A 58 33.66 -6.77 2.56
N GLY A 59 34.73 -6.88 1.78
CA GLY A 59 35.58 -8.08 1.72
C GLY A 59 36.16 -8.45 3.07
N GLY A 60 36.85 -7.51 3.72
CA GLY A 60 37.47 -7.71 5.02
C GLY A 60 36.45 -8.09 6.10
N ALA A 61 35.30 -7.40 6.13
CA ALA A 61 34.23 -7.72 7.07
C ALA A 61 33.64 -9.12 6.83
N THR A 62 33.42 -9.50 5.57
CA THR A 62 32.86 -10.82 5.22
C THR A 62 33.84 -11.96 5.56
N VAL A 63 35.15 -11.77 5.31
CA VAL A 63 36.18 -12.73 5.74
C VAL A 63 36.23 -12.85 7.26
N ALA A 64 36.23 -11.72 7.98
CA ALA A 64 36.27 -11.72 9.44
C ALA A 64 35.10 -12.50 10.04
N LEU A 65 33.88 -12.29 9.53
CA LEU A 65 32.69 -13.04 9.93
C LEU A 65 32.80 -14.53 9.58
N GLY A 66 33.30 -14.86 8.38
CA GLY A 66 33.50 -16.25 7.96
C GLY A 66 34.48 -17.00 8.87
N VAL A 67 35.63 -16.40 9.17
CA VAL A 67 36.64 -16.95 10.09
C VAL A 67 36.06 -17.10 11.50
N ALA A 68 35.39 -16.07 12.01
CA ALA A 68 34.80 -16.11 13.35
C ALA A 68 33.72 -17.19 13.47
N THR A 69 32.88 -17.36 12.43
CA THR A 69 31.84 -18.40 12.39
C THR A 69 32.46 -19.79 12.37
N GLY A 70 33.45 -20.05 11.52
CA GLY A 70 34.15 -21.33 11.49
C GLY A 70 34.88 -21.63 12.80
N TRP A 71 35.44 -20.59 13.44
CA TRP A 71 36.07 -20.71 14.75
C TRP A 71 35.08 -21.15 15.84
N LEU A 72 33.85 -20.61 15.85
CA LEU A 72 32.81 -21.00 16.82
C LEU A 72 32.52 -22.51 16.79
N GLY A 73 32.38 -23.10 15.61
CA GLY A 73 32.14 -24.54 15.49
C GLY A 73 33.34 -25.41 15.83
N LEU A 74 34.54 -25.01 15.39
CA LEU A 74 35.78 -25.71 15.73
C LEU A 74 36.07 -25.66 17.24
N ARG A 75 35.76 -24.52 17.88
CA ARG A 75 35.94 -24.32 19.32
C ARG A 75 34.96 -25.14 20.15
N SER A 76 33.72 -25.28 19.68
CA SER A 76 32.71 -26.19 20.23
C SER A 76 33.16 -27.65 20.17
N ARG A 77 33.65 -28.10 19.01
CA ARG A 77 34.10 -29.49 18.81
C ARG A 77 35.26 -29.89 19.73
N ARG A 78 36.15 -28.95 20.08
CA ARG A 78 37.29 -29.21 20.97
C ARG A 78 36.89 -29.40 22.44
N GLY A 79 35.60 -29.29 22.79
CA GLY A 79 35.07 -29.69 24.09
C GLY A 79 35.38 -28.74 25.24
N GLY A 80 35.91 -27.54 24.98
CA GLY A 80 36.25 -26.57 26.02
C GLY A 80 35.15 -25.55 26.31
N THR A 81 33.91 -25.78 25.87
CA THR A 81 32.74 -24.90 26.02
C THR A 81 31.50 -25.76 26.19
N GLU A 82 30.63 -25.42 27.12
CA GLU A 82 29.36 -26.11 27.31
C GLU A 82 28.44 -25.86 26.10
N THR A 83 28.34 -26.85 25.23
CA THR A 83 27.52 -26.83 24.02
C THR A 83 26.87 -28.20 23.85
N THR A 84 25.67 -28.24 23.31
CA THR A 84 24.86 -29.45 23.12
C THR A 84 24.55 -29.70 21.64
N PRO A 85 25.56 -29.81 20.75
CA PRO A 85 25.32 -30.04 19.32
C PRO A 85 24.87 -31.48 19.05
N ASP A 86 23.91 -31.61 18.12
CA ASP A 86 23.42 -32.89 17.63
C ASP A 86 24.46 -33.61 16.76
N ARG A 87 24.19 -34.89 16.46
CA ARG A 87 25.04 -35.72 15.58
C ARG A 87 25.15 -35.17 14.15
N SER A 88 24.18 -34.38 13.71
CA SER A 88 24.13 -33.79 12.37
C SER A 88 23.28 -32.51 12.38
N PRO A 89 23.61 -31.50 11.54
CA PRO A 89 22.73 -30.35 11.30
C PRO A 89 21.39 -30.71 10.64
N GLY A 90 21.31 -31.89 10.00
CA GLY A 90 20.14 -32.38 9.29
C GLY A 90 20.13 -32.12 7.78
N LEU A 91 19.22 -32.80 7.09
CA LEU A 91 19.14 -32.82 5.62
C LEU A 91 18.85 -31.44 5.00
N ALA A 92 18.01 -30.62 5.64
CA ALA A 92 17.69 -29.28 5.13
C ALA A 92 18.95 -28.39 5.04
N VAL A 93 19.78 -28.39 6.08
CA VAL A 93 21.04 -27.63 6.12
C VAL A 93 22.03 -28.19 5.09
N GLY A 94 22.11 -29.51 4.95
CA GLY A 94 22.94 -30.16 3.94
C GLY A 94 22.54 -29.79 2.52
N LEU A 95 21.25 -29.77 2.20
CA LEU A 95 20.73 -29.35 0.90
C LEU A 95 21.04 -27.89 0.59
N VAL A 96 20.87 -26.99 1.57
CA VAL A 96 21.22 -25.57 1.40
C VAL A 96 22.70 -25.42 1.06
N HIS A 97 23.60 -26.05 1.81
CA HIS A 97 25.03 -26.01 1.50
C HIS A 97 25.37 -26.69 0.17
N ALA A 98 24.67 -27.77 -0.20
CA ALA A 98 24.88 -28.42 -1.48
C ALA A 98 24.56 -27.49 -2.65
N VAL A 99 23.40 -26.83 -2.61
CA VAL A 99 22.99 -25.87 -3.63
C VAL A 99 23.94 -24.68 -3.65
N LEU A 100 24.28 -24.13 -2.47
CA LEU A 100 25.16 -22.97 -2.35
C LEU A 100 26.53 -23.25 -2.98
N TRP A 101 27.16 -24.37 -2.63
CA TRP A 101 28.48 -24.73 -3.15
C TRP A 101 28.43 -25.21 -4.61
N ALA A 102 27.35 -25.85 -5.07
CA ALA A 102 27.15 -26.15 -6.49
C ALA A 102 27.03 -24.86 -7.32
N VAL A 103 26.22 -23.89 -6.89
CA VAL A 103 26.09 -22.61 -7.60
C VAL A 103 27.42 -21.88 -7.64
N THR A 104 28.14 -21.83 -6.50
CA THR A 104 29.45 -21.18 -6.44
C THR A 104 30.47 -21.84 -7.37
N ALA A 105 30.59 -23.18 -7.32
CA ALA A 105 31.49 -23.91 -8.18
C ALA A 105 31.11 -23.79 -9.66
N GLY A 106 29.81 -23.78 -9.97
CA GLY A 106 29.28 -23.61 -11.32
C GLY A 106 29.65 -22.25 -11.90
N LEU A 107 29.44 -21.18 -11.12
CA LEU A 107 29.80 -19.82 -11.52
C LEU A 107 31.31 -19.65 -11.73
N VAL A 108 32.14 -20.21 -10.85
CA VAL A 108 33.60 -20.15 -11.01
C VAL A 108 34.05 -20.97 -12.22
N ALA A 109 33.51 -22.18 -12.41
CA ALA A 109 33.85 -23.03 -13.55
C ALA A 109 33.39 -22.41 -14.89
N SER A 110 32.19 -21.84 -14.93
CA SER A 110 31.64 -21.26 -16.16
C SER A 110 32.32 -19.95 -16.54
N ASN A 111 32.61 -19.08 -15.56
CA ASN A 111 33.10 -17.72 -15.83
C ASN A 111 34.63 -17.58 -15.69
N SER A 112 35.25 -18.22 -14.70
CA SER A 112 36.69 -18.07 -14.43
C SER A 112 37.53 -19.12 -15.15
N LEU A 113 37.00 -20.32 -15.37
CA LEU A 113 37.69 -21.41 -16.08
C LEU A 113 37.27 -21.56 -17.55
N GLY A 114 36.30 -20.77 -18.02
CA GLY A 114 35.83 -20.77 -19.40
C GLY A 114 35.09 -22.05 -19.83
N LEU A 115 34.61 -22.87 -18.89
CA LEU A 115 33.99 -24.17 -19.18
C LEU A 115 32.52 -24.07 -19.62
N GLY A 116 31.95 -22.86 -19.69
CA GLY A 116 30.58 -22.62 -20.15
C GLY A 116 29.53 -23.49 -19.44
N GLY A 117 28.61 -24.08 -20.19
CA GLY A 117 27.58 -24.99 -19.67
C GLY A 117 28.13 -26.27 -19.02
N ALA A 118 29.29 -26.76 -19.48
CA ALA A 118 29.93 -27.96 -18.91
C ALA A 118 30.46 -27.72 -17.49
N GLY A 119 30.79 -26.48 -17.15
CA GLY A 119 31.17 -26.09 -15.78
C GLY A 119 30.08 -26.38 -14.74
N TRP A 120 28.80 -26.28 -15.13
CA TRP A 120 27.68 -26.59 -14.24
C TRP A 120 27.54 -28.09 -13.96
N LEU A 121 27.93 -28.97 -14.88
CA LEU A 121 27.96 -30.41 -14.65
C LEU A 121 29.07 -30.80 -13.66
N ALA A 122 30.23 -30.14 -13.74
CA ALA A 122 31.32 -30.32 -12.80
C ALA A 122 31.00 -29.77 -11.39
N ALA A 123 30.05 -28.86 -11.28
CA ALA A 123 29.68 -28.22 -10.02
C ALA A 123 28.73 -29.04 -9.14
N VAL A 124 27.87 -29.87 -9.75
CA VAL A 124 26.96 -30.77 -9.04
C VAL A 124 27.68 -31.67 -8.02
N PRO A 125 28.77 -32.39 -8.37
CA PRO A 125 29.49 -33.23 -7.41
C PRO A 125 30.16 -32.41 -6.30
N VAL A 126 30.61 -31.17 -6.57
CA VAL A 126 31.18 -30.29 -5.54
C VAL A 126 30.12 -29.90 -4.51
N GLY A 127 28.94 -29.50 -4.97
CA GLY A 127 27.80 -29.23 -4.08
C GLY A 127 27.36 -30.47 -3.31
N ALA A 128 27.18 -31.61 -3.99
CA ALA A 128 26.80 -32.86 -3.35
C ALA A 128 27.80 -33.27 -2.26
N LEU A 129 29.10 -33.10 -2.49
CA LEU A 129 30.14 -33.34 -1.49
C LEU A 129 30.04 -32.37 -0.31
N ALA A 130 29.85 -31.08 -0.55
CA ALA A 130 29.69 -30.09 0.52
C ALA A 130 28.44 -30.39 1.38
N GLY A 131 27.32 -30.74 0.76
CA GLY A 131 26.10 -31.16 1.45
C GLY A 131 26.28 -32.46 2.24
N TYR A 132 26.95 -33.45 1.65
CA TYR A 132 27.27 -34.69 2.33
C TYR A 132 28.17 -34.44 3.55
N LEU A 133 29.25 -33.68 3.40
CA LEU A 133 30.15 -33.33 4.51
C LEU A 133 29.43 -32.56 5.61
N THR A 134 28.46 -31.71 5.24
CA THR A 134 27.60 -31.00 6.19
C THR A 134 26.75 -31.98 7.00
N ILE A 135 26.11 -32.96 6.35
CA ILE A 135 25.24 -33.94 7.01
C ILE A 135 26.05 -34.96 7.83
N ALA A 136 27.20 -35.40 7.31
CA ALA A 136 28.05 -36.42 7.90
C ALA A 136 28.87 -35.91 9.09
N SER A 137 28.99 -34.60 9.26
CA SER A 137 29.69 -34.00 10.40
C SER A 137 28.73 -33.62 11.53
N ARG A 138 29.28 -33.53 12.74
CA ARG A 138 28.58 -33.05 13.94
C ARG A 138 28.04 -31.65 13.69
N GLU A 139 26.88 -31.32 14.27
CA GLU A 139 26.15 -30.07 14.00
C GLU A 139 27.02 -28.81 14.10
N ASP A 140 27.85 -28.74 15.14
CA ASP A 140 28.74 -27.61 15.40
C ASP A 140 29.71 -27.32 14.25
N VAL A 141 30.31 -28.35 13.65
CA VAL A 141 31.22 -28.20 12.49
C VAL A 141 30.44 -28.15 11.18
N GLY A 142 29.43 -28.99 11.01
CA GLY A 142 28.66 -29.10 9.77
C GLY A 142 27.89 -27.84 9.42
N ALA A 143 27.33 -27.13 10.40
CA ALA A 143 26.60 -25.89 10.16
C ALA A 143 27.53 -24.67 9.98
N THR A 144 28.68 -24.64 10.67
CA THR A 144 29.50 -23.42 10.76
C THR A 144 30.67 -23.39 9.79
N VAL A 145 31.36 -24.51 9.53
CA VAL A 145 32.58 -24.52 8.71
C VAL A 145 32.26 -24.33 7.23
N PRO A 146 31.31 -25.07 6.62
CA PRO A 146 30.90 -24.81 5.24
C PRO A 146 30.38 -23.37 5.03
N THR A 147 29.63 -22.84 5.99
CA THR A 147 29.17 -21.44 6.01
C THR A 147 30.33 -20.46 6.07
N GLY A 148 31.26 -20.66 7.02
CA GLY A 148 32.41 -19.79 7.22
C GLY A 148 33.36 -19.79 6.03
N LEU A 149 33.61 -20.96 5.44
CA LEU A 149 34.41 -21.11 4.21
C LEU A 149 33.78 -20.37 3.03
N PHE A 150 32.46 -20.45 2.87
CA PHE A 150 31.76 -19.70 1.83
C PHE A 150 31.91 -18.19 2.02
N ALA A 151 31.69 -17.67 3.22
CA ALA A 151 31.87 -16.25 3.53
C ALA A 151 33.33 -15.79 3.33
N CYS A 152 34.31 -16.60 3.72
CA CYS A 152 35.73 -16.34 3.45
C CYS A 152 36.03 -16.30 1.95
N LEU A 153 35.47 -17.22 1.16
CA LEU A 153 35.63 -17.23 -0.30
C LEU A 153 35.06 -15.96 -0.92
N VAL A 154 33.83 -15.59 -0.56
CA VAL A 154 33.20 -14.34 -1.03
C VAL A 154 34.06 -13.12 -0.67
N GLY A 155 34.48 -13.01 0.58
CA GLY A 155 35.31 -11.90 1.02
C GLY A 155 36.70 -11.88 0.35
N ALA A 156 37.29 -13.04 0.09
CA ALA A 156 38.55 -13.16 -0.63
C ALA A 156 38.43 -12.71 -2.10
N LEU A 157 37.30 -12.97 -2.76
CA LEU A 157 37.03 -12.47 -4.13
C LEU A 157 37.02 -10.93 -4.18
N PHE A 158 36.53 -10.27 -3.13
CA PHE A 158 36.55 -8.81 -3.03
C PHE A 158 37.95 -8.27 -2.69
N LEU A 159 38.64 -8.91 -1.74
CA LEU A 159 39.98 -8.48 -1.32
C LEU A 159 41.05 -8.69 -2.40
N SER A 160 40.91 -9.74 -3.23
CA SER A 160 41.80 -10.02 -4.35
C SER A 160 41.52 -9.17 -5.60
N GLY A 161 40.44 -8.38 -5.60
CA GLY A 161 40.05 -7.56 -6.75
C GLY A 161 39.48 -8.36 -7.92
N VAL A 162 39.07 -9.62 -7.72
CA VAL A 162 38.39 -10.42 -8.75
C VAL A 162 37.00 -9.85 -9.03
N ILE A 163 36.27 -9.51 -7.98
CA ILE A 163 34.99 -8.81 -8.07
C ILE A 163 35.19 -7.39 -7.51
N THR A 164 35.17 -6.41 -8.41
CA THR A 164 35.27 -4.98 -8.08
C THR A 164 33.95 -4.28 -8.42
N PRO A 165 33.72 -3.03 -7.98
CA PRO A 165 32.55 -2.26 -8.39
C PRO A 165 32.42 -2.11 -9.91
N ALA A 166 33.54 -2.09 -10.64
CA ALA A 166 33.59 -2.02 -12.10
C ALA A 166 33.44 -3.38 -12.80
N TRP A 167 33.42 -4.49 -12.05
CA TRP A 167 33.20 -5.83 -12.61
C TRP A 167 31.77 -5.93 -13.15
N ALA A 168 31.54 -6.78 -14.15
CA ALA A 168 30.20 -7.05 -14.65
C ALA A 168 30.10 -8.50 -15.11
N TRP A 169 28.96 -9.13 -14.81
CA TRP A 169 28.66 -10.48 -15.25
C TRP A 169 27.60 -10.48 -16.33
N ASN A 170 27.98 -10.90 -17.54
CA ASN A 170 27.06 -11.05 -18.66
C ASN A 170 26.52 -12.48 -18.70
N VAL A 171 25.21 -12.62 -18.50
CA VAL A 171 24.53 -13.92 -18.52
C VAL A 171 23.82 -14.10 -19.85
N ALA A 172 24.47 -14.83 -20.77
CA ALA A 172 23.95 -15.07 -22.11
C ALA A 172 22.56 -15.73 -22.13
N ALA A 173 22.24 -16.55 -21.12
CA ALA A 173 20.95 -17.24 -21.01
C ALA A 173 19.76 -16.29 -20.75
N PHE A 174 20.01 -15.10 -20.18
CA PHE A 174 18.98 -14.14 -19.81
C PHE A 174 19.16 -12.78 -20.48
N GLU A 175 20.12 -12.65 -21.41
CA GLU A 175 20.53 -11.38 -22.04
C GLU A 175 20.68 -10.23 -21.01
N ALA A 176 21.21 -10.56 -19.84
CA ALA A 176 21.27 -9.66 -18.69
C ALA A 176 22.72 -9.45 -18.22
N THR A 177 23.04 -8.20 -17.85
CA THR A 177 24.33 -7.83 -17.28
C THR A 177 24.15 -7.45 -15.80
N PHE A 178 24.86 -8.13 -14.91
CA PHE A 178 24.88 -7.83 -13.48
C PHE A 178 26.15 -7.07 -13.10
N PRO A 179 26.07 -5.77 -12.78
CA PRO A 179 27.24 -4.98 -12.41
C PRO A 179 27.71 -5.30 -10.98
N GLY A 180 29.00 -5.08 -10.74
CA GLY A 180 29.69 -5.30 -9.47
C GLY A 180 29.14 -4.41 -8.35
N THR A 181 28.62 -3.24 -8.69
CA THR A 181 27.88 -2.35 -7.78
C THR A 181 26.68 -3.01 -7.13
N ILE A 182 26.05 -3.99 -7.80
CA ILE A 182 24.92 -4.78 -7.26
C ILE A 182 25.43 -6.11 -6.66
N VAL A 183 26.39 -6.75 -7.31
CA VAL A 183 26.85 -8.10 -6.93
C VAL A 183 27.63 -8.09 -5.61
N VAL A 184 28.48 -7.08 -5.38
CA VAL A 184 29.23 -6.93 -4.11
C VAL A 184 28.30 -6.87 -2.90
N PRO A 185 27.32 -5.93 -2.82
CA PRO A 185 26.41 -5.90 -1.68
C PRO A 185 25.54 -7.15 -1.59
N LEU A 186 25.07 -7.73 -2.70
CA LEU A 186 24.23 -8.93 -2.67
C LEU A 186 24.95 -10.14 -2.07
N LEU A 187 26.21 -10.36 -2.46
CA LEU A 187 27.03 -11.44 -1.93
C LEU A 187 27.47 -11.18 -0.48
N SER A 188 27.79 -9.93 -0.10
CA SER A 188 28.02 -9.58 1.31
C SER A 188 26.80 -9.81 2.18
N MET A 189 25.60 -9.50 1.67
CA MET A 189 24.34 -9.72 2.36
C MET A 189 24.06 -11.23 2.54
N LEU A 190 24.30 -12.04 1.50
CA LEU A 190 24.20 -13.50 1.59
C LEU A 190 25.18 -14.09 2.61
N GLY A 191 26.46 -13.67 2.56
CA GLY A 191 27.47 -14.09 3.53
C GLY A 191 27.12 -13.70 4.96
N ALA A 192 26.64 -12.48 5.16
CA ALA A 192 26.16 -11.99 6.46
C ALA A 192 24.96 -12.80 6.98
N LEU A 193 24.00 -13.11 6.12
CA LEU A 193 22.80 -13.88 6.47
C LEU A 193 23.12 -15.32 6.90
N LEU A 194 24.02 -15.99 6.17
CA LEU A 194 24.47 -17.34 6.51
C LEU A 194 25.31 -17.35 7.80
N THR A 195 26.26 -16.43 7.94
CA THR A 195 27.09 -16.32 9.16
C THR A 195 26.26 -15.94 10.38
N ALA A 196 25.25 -15.08 10.24
CA ALA A 196 24.30 -14.76 11.30
C ALA A 196 23.52 -16.00 11.76
N TRP A 197 23.00 -16.78 10.82
CA TRP A 197 22.26 -18.02 11.13
C TRP A 197 23.13 -19.05 11.87
N ALA A 198 24.34 -19.30 11.38
CA ALA A 198 25.27 -20.25 11.98
C ALA A 198 25.81 -19.78 13.35
N SER A 199 26.14 -18.50 13.50
CA SER A 199 26.62 -17.93 14.77
C SER A 199 25.51 -17.77 15.81
N ALA A 200 24.26 -17.52 15.43
CA ALA A 200 23.12 -17.53 16.34
C ALA A 200 22.83 -18.94 16.88
N SER A 201 22.99 -19.96 16.04
CA SER A 201 22.91 -21.35 16.48
C SER A 201 24.01 -21.68 17.51
N ALA A 202 25.21 -21.14 17.30
CA ALA A 202 26.33 -21.28 18.23
C ALA A 202 26.14 -20.49 19.54
N ALA A 203 25.58 -19.27 19.48
CA ALA A 203 25.37 -18.42 20.65
C ALA A 203 24.48 -19.07 21.72
N GLU A 204 23.50 -19.86 21.29
CA GLU A 204 22.59 -20.59 22.17
C GLU A 204 23.04 -22.04 22.43
N GLY A 205 24.30 -22.38 22.12
CA GLY A 205 24.91 -23.66 22.47
C GLY A 205 24.59 -24.83 21.53
N PHE A 206 24.14 -24.60 20.30
CA PHE A 206 23.69 -25.62 19.33
C PHE A 206 22.49 -26.47 19.81
N GLY A 207 22.11 -27.51 19.07
CA GLY A 207 20.95 -28.35 19.37
C GLY A 207 19.62 -27.64 19.08
N THR A 208 18.54 -28.11 19.71
CA THR A 208 17.17 -27.63 19.40
C THR A 208 16.99 -26.13 19.64
N ARG A 209 17.50 -25.61 20.76
CA ARG A 209 17.43 -24.19 21.12
C ARG A 209 18.26 -23.32 20.17
N GLY A 210 19.48 -23.75 19.84
CA GLY A 210 20.33 -23.11 18.84
C GLY A 210 19.66 -23.03 17.47
N ARG A 211 19.12 -24.15 16.97
CA ARG A 211 18.42 -24.21 15.68
C ARG A 211 17.20 -23.29 15.63
N GLN A 212 16.43 -23.24 16.72
CA GLN A 212 15.28 -22.35 16.84
C GLN A 212 15.72 -20.88 16.77
N SER A 213 16.72 -20.48 17.55
CA SER A 213 17.25 -19.10 17.56
C SER A 213 17.84 -18.70 16.20
N GLY A 214 18.65 -19.57 15.60
CA GLY A 214 19.19 -19.38 14.26
C GLY A 214 18.07 -19.19 13.22
N ALA A 215 17.04 -20.03 13.25
CA ALA A 215 15.89 -19.90 12.34
C ALA A 215 15.12 -18.59 12.56
N PHE A 216 14.85 -18.19 13.81
CA PHE A 216 14.17 -16.93 14.11
C PHE A 216 14.96 -15.71 13.65
N LEU A 217 16.28 -15.69 13.86
CA LEU A 217 17.13 -14.61 13.38
C LEU A 217 17.13 -14.56 11.85
N LEU A 218 17.29 -15.71 11.19
CA LEU A 218 17.26 -15.81 9.73
C LEU A 218 15.94 -15.25 9.17
N ILE A 219 14.81 -15.68 9.71
CA ILE A 219 13.48 -15.18 9.33
C ILE A 219 13.40 -13.68 9.57
N SER A 220 13.87 -13.18 10.72
CA SER A 220 13.82 -11.75 11.06
C SER A 220 14.67 -10.90 10.11
N LEU A 221 15.85 -11.38 9.70
CA LEU A 221 16.72 -10.71 8.74
C LEU A 221 16.12 -10.71 7.33
N VAL A 222 15.50 -11.82 6.91
CA VAL A 222 14.77 -11.88 5.63
C VAL A 222 13.55 -10.97 5.64
N VAL A 223 12.79 -10.92 6.74
CA VAL A 223 11.67 -9.99 6.89
C VAL A 223 12.18 -8.54 6.83
N LEU A 224 13.28 -8.24 7.52
CA LEU A 224 13.91 -6.92 7.46
C LEU A 224 14.37 -6.59 6.03
N LEU A 225 14.96 -7.54 5.30
CA LEU A 225 15.30 -7.38 3.88
C LEU A 225 14.09 -6.94 3.07
N VAL A 226 13.02 -7.73 3.13
CA VAL A 226 11.81 -7.51 2.34
C VAL A 226 11.18 -6.16 2.68
N LEU A 227 11.08 -5.83 3.98
CA LEU A 227 10.52 -4.57 4.42
C LEU A 227 11.39 -3.37 4.02
N SER A 228 12.71 -3.48 4.13
CA SER A 228 13.64 -2.44 3.71
C SER A 228 13.66 -2.25 2.20
N VAL A 229 13.60 -3.33 1.41
CA VAL A 229 13.47 -3.25 -0.05
C VAL A 229 12.18 -2.54 -0.42
N LEU A 230 11.07 -2.90 0.20
CA LEU A 230 9.78 -2.24 -0.04
C LEU A 230 9.83 -0.75 0.34
N ALA A 231 10.36 -0.44 1.53
CA ALA A 231 10.48 0.93 2.01
C ALA A 231 11.38 1.77 1.10
N PHE A 232 12.51 1.21 0.68
CA PHE A 232 13.41 1.86 -0.26
C PHE A 232 12.72 2.11 -1.60
N LEU A 233 12.09 1.10 -2.19
CA LEU A 233 11.42 1.26 -3.48
C LEU A 233 10.38 2.39 -3.42
N VAL A 234 9.65 2.50 -2.31
CA VAL A 234 8.73 3.62 -2.07
C VAL A 234 9.48 4.95 -2.00
N VAL A 235 10.55 5.05 -1.20
CA VAL A 235 11.34 6.29 -1.07
C VAL A 235 11.95 6.69 -2.42
N PHE A 236 12.54 5.74 -3.13
CA PHE A 236 13.18 5.95 -4.43
C PHE A 236 12.19 6.44 -5.49
N VAL A 237 11.00 5.80 -5.57
CA VAL A 237 9.91 6.24 -6.46
C VAL A 237 9.42 7.63 -6.09
N VAL A 238 9.31 7.94 -4.80
CA VAL A 238 8.92 9.28 -4.33
C VAL A 238 9.99 10.31 -4.71
N GLU A 239 11.26 10.08 -4.42
CA GLU A 239 12.34 11.04 -4.73
C GLU A 239 12.46 11.32 -6.22
N ARG A 240 12.40 10.27 -7.06
CA ARG A 240 12.51 10.41 -8.53
C ARG A 240 11.23 10.93 -9.17
N GLY A 241 10.06 10.54 -8.65
CA GLY A 241 8.77 10.88 -9.23
C GLY A 241 8.21 12.23 -8.75
N LEU A 242 8.51 12.67 -7.53
CA LEU A 242 7.85 13.82 -6.92
C LEU A 242 8.12 15.12 -7.69
N ALA A 243 9.36 15.34 -8.12
CA ALA A 243 9.73 16.54 -8.89
C ALA A 243 8.94 16.65 -10.20
N VAL A 244 8.70 15.52 -10.87
CA VAL A 244 7.96 15.46 -12.14
C VAL A 244 6.45 15.61 -11.89
N VAL A 245 5.93 14.94 -10.86
CA VAL A 245 4.50 15.00 -10.54
C VAL A 245 4.07 16.40 -10.14
N VAL A 246 4.87 17.13 -9.37
CA VAL A 246 4.51 18.48 -8.89
C VAL A 246 4.90 19.60 -9.86
N GLU A 247 5.42 19.26 -11.03
CA GLU A 247 5.88 20.23 -12.04
C GLU A 247 4.75 21.15 -12.48
N ASN A 248 4.98 22.46 -12.28
CA ASN A 248 4.02 23.53 -12.58
C ASN A 248 2.68 23.39 -11.82
N ALA A 249 2.67 22.69 -10.68
CA ALA A 249 1.46 22.59 -9.87
C ALA A 249 1.15 23.93 -9.21
N THR A 250 -0.06 24.45 -9.44
CA THR A 250 -0.55 25.71 -8.86
C THR A 250 -1.68 25.40 -7.88
N VAL A 251 -1.65 26.03 -6.69
CA VAL A 251 -2.71 25.86 -5.67
C VAL A 251 -3.10 27.21 -5.11
N GLY A 252 -4.40 27.48 -4.99
CA GLY A 252 -4.92 28.65 -4.33
C GLY A 252 -4.67 28.61 -2.82
N ALA A 253 -4.21 29.72 -2.24
CA ALA A 253 -3.81 29.79 -0.84
C ALA A 253 -4.93 29.39 0.15
N VAL A 254 -6.18 29.76 -0.10
CA VAL A 254 -7.33 29.32 0.71
C VAL A 254 -7.58 27.82 0.60
N THR A 255 -7.36 27.25 -0.59
CA THR A 255 -7.50 25.81 -0.83
C THR A 255 -6.42 25.03 -0.09
N ALA A 256 -5.16 25.49 -0.17
CA ALA A 256 -4.06 24.93 0.60
C ALA A 256 -4.31 25.06 2.12
N LEU A 257 -4.82 26.21 2.57
CA LEU A 257 -5.12 26.46 3.98
C LEU A 257 -6.21 25.52 4.51
N ALA A 258 -7.26 25.25 3.73
CA ALA A 258 -8.31 24.32 4.12
C ALA A 258 -7.77 22.90 4.32
N VAL A 259 -6.88 22.43 3.44
CA VAL A 259 -6.26 21.10 3.53
C VAL A 259 -5.30 21.02 4.73
N VAL A 260 -4.34 21.94 4.83
CA VAL A 260 -3.32 21.96 5.90
C VAL A 260 -3.98 22.20 7.26
N GLY A 261 -4.95 23.11 7.32
CA GLY A 261 -5.71 23.41 8.53
C GLY A 261 -6.56 22.23 9.02
N THR A 262 -7.17 21.49 8.10
CA THR A 262 -7.92 20.27 8.45
C THR A 262 -6.98 19.19 8.98
N ALA A 263 -5.84 18.97 8.33
CA ALA A 263 -4.83 18.01 8.81
C ALA A 263 -4.34 18.37 10.21
N LEU A 264 -4.04 19.65 10.46
CA LEU A 264 -3.66 20.15 11.78
C LEU A 264 -4.76 19.89 12.82
N PHE A 265 -6.01 20.22 12.49
CA PHE A 265 -7.14 20.02 13.41
C PHE A 265 -7.32 18.53 13.77
N VAL A 266 -7.28 17.64 12.78
CA VAL A 266 -7.37 16.19 12.99
C VAL A 266 -6.22 15.70 13.87
N LEU A 267 -4.99 16.14 13.57
CA LEU A 267 -3.79 15.75 14.30
C LEU A 267 -3.90 16.16 15.78
N VAL A 268 -4.25 17.42 16.04
CA VAL A 268 -4.44 17.96 17.40
C VAL A 268 -5.55 17.23 18.16
N ARG A 269 -6.65 16.89 17.47
CA ARG A 269 -7.78 16.19 18.09
C ARG A 269 -7.53 14.70 18.33
N SER A 270 -6.64 14.06 17.56
CA SER A 270 -6.43 12.61 17.56
C SER A 270 -5.57 12.04 18.70
N GLY A 271 -4.92 12.85 19.55
CA GLY A 271 -4.21 12.31 20.73
C GLY A 271 -3.20 13.24 21.41
N ARG A 272 -2.66 12.77 22.55
CA ARG A 272 -1.82 13.50 23.52
C ARG A 272 -0.56 14.12 22.87
N LEU A 273 -0.58 15.42 22.61
CA LEU A 273 0.60 16.22 22.21
C LEU A 273 1.59 16.47 23.37
N ARG A 274 1.51 15.70 24.45
CA ARG A 274 2.29 15.90 25.68
C ARG A 274 3.38 14.83 25.76
N PRO A 275 4.56 15.04 25.16
CA PRO A 275 5.63 14.05 25.16
C PRO A 275 6.17 13.74 26.56
N THR A 276 5.99 14.66 27.52
CA THR A 276 6.46 14.52 28.91
C THR A 276 5.71 13.48 29.75
N ILE A 277 4.53 13.02 29.30
CA ILE A 277 3.67 12.09 30.06
C ILE A 277 3.54 10.72 29.35
N ALA A 278 4.20 10.53 28.20
CA ALA A 278 4.17 9.28 27.45
C ALA A 278 5.30 8.34 27.91
N ASP A 279 5.21 7.02 27.67
CA ASP A 279 6.26 6.05 28.01
C ASP A 279 6.78 5.31 26.77
N GLY A 280 8.08 4.98 26.75
CA GLY A 280 8.71 4.21 25.67
C GLY A 280 8.46 4.76 24.26
N THR A 281 7.90 3.92 23.38
CA THR A 281 7.56 4.24 21.98
C THR A 281 6.51 5.35 21.83
N ASP A 282 5.63 5.55 22.82
CA ASP A 282 4.62 6.60 22.78
C ASP A 282 5.24 8.01 22.89
N ARG A 283 6.42 8.15 23.52
CA ARG A 283 7.15 9.44 23.55
C ARG A 283 7.60 9.84 22.15
N VAL A 284 8.17 8.90 21.40
CA VAL A 284 8.65 9.15 20.03
C VAL A 284 7.47 9.55 19.14
N VAL A 285 6.35 8.83 19.24
CA VAL A 285 5.12 9.16 18.51
C VAL A 285 4.58 10.54 18.90
N ALA A 286 4.58 10.87 20.20
CA ALA A 286 4.15 12.19 20.67
C ALA A 286 5.06 13.33 20.18
N PHE A 287 6.37 13.13 20.16
CA PHE A 287 7.33 14.10 19.61
C PHE A 287 7.14 14.31 18.11
N VAL A 288 7.00 13.23 17.33
CA VAL A 288 6.74 13.31 15.88
C VAL A 288 5.42 14.03 15.61
N ARG A 289 4.35 13.71 16.36
CA ARG A 289 3.06 14.39 16.23
C ARG A 289 3.13 15.87 16.59
N LEU A 290 3.87 16.22 17.65
CA LEU A 290 4.09 17.61 18.03
C LEU A 290 4.86 18.38 16.96
N ALA A 291 5.97 17.81 16.47
CA ALA A 291 6.76 18.41 15.39
C ALA A 291 5.93 18.62 14.13
N LEU A 292 5.11 17.63 13.75
CA LEU A 292 4.20 17.73 12.62
C LEU A 292 3.12 18.80 12.85
N ALA A 293 2.54 18.88 14.05
CA ALA A 293 1.54 19.90 14.38
C ALA A 293 2.13 21.31 14.31
N VAL A 294 3.36 21.51 14.82
CA VAL A 294 4.08 22.80 14.72
C VAL A 294 4.36 23.15 13.26
N ALA A 295 4.85 22.19 12.46
CA ALA A 295 5.11 22.41 11.04
C ALA A 295 3.85 22.80 10.26
N LEU A 296 2.73 22.10 10.50
CA LEU A 296 1.44 22.41 9.87
C LEU A 296 0.91 23.78 10.33
N ALA A 297 1.07 24.14 11.61
CA ALA A 297 0.66 25.45 12.13
C ALA A 297 1.48 26.60 11.52
N LEU A 298 2.80 26.43 11.37
CA LEU A 298 3.66 27.38 10.67
C LEU A 298 3.29 27.48 9.18
N GLY A 299 2.91 26.36 8.55
CA GLY A 299 2.38 26.33 7.19
C GLY A 299 1.09 27.13 7.05
N CYS A 300 0.11 26.91 7.94
CA CYS A 300 -1.12 27.71 7.99
C CYS A 300 -0.83 29.20 8.16
N LEU A 301 0.07 29.56 9.08
CA LEU A 301 0.45 30.96 9.30
C LEU A 301 1.04 31.58 8.02
N ARG A 302 1.95 30.86 7.33
CA ARG A 302 2.53 31.32 6.06
C ARG A 302 1.48 31.52 4.97
N LEU A 303 0.51 30.61 4.85
CA LEU A 303 -0.59 30.73 3.89
C LEU A 303 -1.51 31.92 4.22
N VAL A 304 -1.86 32.11 5.49
CA VAL A 304 -2.64 33.28 5.94
C VAL A 304 -1.90 34.58 5.65
N THR A 305 -0.59 34.64 5.91
CA THR A 305 0.20 35.83 5.59
C THR A 305 0.24 36.09 4.08
N ALA A 306 0.39 35.05 3.26
CA ALA A 306 0.40 35.20 1.79
C ALA A 306 -0.92 35.74 1.23
N ILE A 307 -2.06 35.31 1.80
CA ILE A 307 -3.40 35.86 1.48
C ILE A 307 -3.46 37.33 1.89
N ALA A 308 -3.02 37.66 3.11
CA ALA A 308 -3.09 39.03 3.64
C ALA A 308 -2.18 40.02 2.89
N THR A 309 -1.00 39.58 2.43
CA THR A 309 -0.03 40.41 1.70
C THR A 309 -0.17 40.31 0.18
N ASN A 310 -1.13 39.53 -0.31
CA ASN A 310 -1.34 39.24 -1.74
C ASN A 310 -0.04 38.80 -2.46
N SER A 311 0.79 37.99 -1.80
CA SER A 311 2.10 37.57 -2.31
C SER A 311 2.12 36.08 -2.60
N ALA A 312 2.50 35.68 -3.82
CA ALA A 312 2.64 34.28 -4.19
C ALA A 312 3.82 33.61 -3.45
N ILE A 313 3.65 32.33 -3.09
CA ILE A 313 4.73 31.49 -2.54
C ILE A 313 5.19 30.55 -3.66
N SER A 314 6.38 30.78 -4.20
CA SER A 314 6.99 29.90 -5.20
C SER A 314 8.22 29.21 -4.64
N ARG A 315 8.31 27.88 -4.81
CA ARG A 315 9.52 27.12 -4.46
C ARG A 315 9.79 26.06 -5.52
N ALA A 316 10.78 26.33 -6.38
CA ALA A 316 11.28 25.52 -7.49
C ALA A 316 10.23 25.08 -8.53
N THR A 317 9.21 24.33 -8.10
CA THR A 317 8.34 23.51 -8.95
C THR A 317 6.84 23.69 -8.63
N ILE A 318 6.51 24.21 -7.42
CA ILE A 318 5.13 24.47 -6.96
C ILE A 318 4.93 25.98 -6.73
N THR A 319 3.79 26.51 -7.19
CA THR A 319 3.35 27.87 -6.92
C THR A 319 2.06 27.88 -6.10
N VAL A 320 2.03 28.68 -5.03
CA VAL A 320 0.80 28.96 -4.29
C VAL A 320 0.36 30.38 -4.62
N GLU A 321 -0.79 30.49 -5.27
CA GLU A 321 -1.36 31.78 -5.64
C GLU A 321 -2.12 32.39 -4.46
N PRO A 322 -2.01 33.71 -4.22
CA PRO A 322 -2.69 34.40 -3.12
C PRO A 322 -4.18 34.60 -3.43
N THR A 323 -4.92 33.52 -3.66
CA THR A 323 -6.35 33.55 -3.96
C THR A 323 -7.19 33.40 -2.69
N THR A 324 -8.32 34.09 -2.67
CA THR A 324 -9.33 34.04 -1.60
C THR A 324 -10.49 33.08 -1.92
N THR A 325 -10.37 32.33 -3.02
CA THR A 325 -11.33 31.32 -3.46
C THR A 325 -10.96 29.92 -2.94
N LEU A 326 -11.95 29.21 -2.41
CA LEU A 326 -11.82 27.81 -2.00
C LEU A 326 -12.17 26.89 -3.17
N GLY A 327 -11.28 25.94 -3.46
CA GLY A 327 -11.56 24.89 -4.44
C GLY A 327 -12.71 24.02 -3.97
N ALA A 328 -13.71 23.82 -4.83
CA ALA A 328 -14.89 23.03 -4.50
C ALA A 328 -14.53 21.63 -3.98
N VAL A 329 -13.68 20.89 -4.69
CA VAL A 329 -13.32 19.51 -4.33
C VAL A 329 -12.48 19.43 -3.04
N PRO A 330 -11.34 20.15 -2.89
CA PRO A 330 -10.57 20.09 -1.64
C PRO A 330 -11.35 20.62 -0.44
N GLY A 331 -12.20 21.63 -0.65
CA GLY A 331 -13.10 22.15 0.37
C GLY A 331 -14.08 21.09 0.87
N LEU A 332 -14.65 20.28 -0.03
CA LEU A 332 -15.59 19.21 0.35
C LEU A 332 -14.94 18.16 1.23
N VAL A 333 -13.74 17.73 0.83
CA VAL A 333 -12.97 16.74 1.57
C VAL A 333 -12.64 17.27 2.96
N ALA A 334 -12.13 18.50 3.05
CA ALA A 334 -11.84 19.17 4.31
C ALA A 334 -13.08 19.22 5.21
N GLY A 335 -14.22 19.69 4.70
CA GLY A 335 -15.48 19.77 5.42
C GLY A 335 -15.99 18.41 5.91
N ALA A 336 -15.94 17.38 5.06
CA ALA A 336 -16.38 16.02 5.40
C ALA A 336 -15.50 15.40 6.50
N VAL A 337 -14.19 15.59 6.44
CA VAL A 337 -13.24 15.12 7.46
C VAL A 337 -13.48 15.81 8.79
N LEU A 338 -13.60 17.15 8.79
CA LEU A 338 -13.89 17.92 10.01
C LEU A 338 -15.21 17.47 10.65
N LEU A 339 -16.24 17.20 9.85
CA LEU A 339 -17.51 16.70 10.34
C LEU A 339 -17.40 15.28 10.90
N ALA A 340 -16.72 14.37 10.20
CA ALA A 340 -16.53 12.99 10.65
C ALA A 340 -15.82 12.96 12.01
N VAL A 341 -14.82 13.82 12.17
CA VAL A 341 -14.08 14.02 13.42
C VAL A 341 -14.99 14.63 14.49
N ALA A 342 -15.85 15.61 14.14
CA ALA A 342 -16.81 16.21 15.05
C ALA A 342 -17.90 15.24 15.55
N ARG A 343 -18.34 14.31 14.69
CA ARG A 343 -19.44 13.35 14.95
C ARG A 343 -19.13 12.28 16.00
N GLN A 344 -17.88 12.07 16.38
CA GLN A 344 -17.48 11.05 17.37
C GLN A 344 -17.99 11.31 18.82
N SER A 345 -18.93 12.24 19.04
CA SER A 345 -19.32 12.73 20.37
C SER A 345 -20.82 12.92 20.65
N GLY A 346 -21.75 12.57 19.73
CA GLY A 346 -23.16 12.96 19.88
C GLY A 346 -24.18 11.80 20.02
N ARG A 347 -24.95 11.80 21.12
CA ARG A 347 -26.27 11.12 21.21
C ARG A 347 -27.28 11.76 20.24
N SER A 348 -28.35 11.04 19.90
CA SER A 348 -29.48 11.56 19.14
C SER A 348 -30.10 12.78 19.85
N TRP A 349 -30.27 13.89 19.13
CA TRP A 349 -30.97 15.08 19.63
C TRP A 349 -32.43 15.06 19.17
N THR A 350 -33.33 15.30 20.11
CA THR A 350 -34.74 15.52 19.86
C THR A 350 -35.07 16.92 20.39
N PRO A 351 -35.61 17.84 19.57
CA PRO A 351 -35.97 19.17 20.04
C PRO A 351 -37.21 19.11 20.94
N ASP A 352 -37.07 19.52 22.20
CA ASP A 352 -38.18 19.59 23.17
C ASP A 352 -39.01 20.89 23.06
N SER A 353 -38.53 21.88 22.28
CA SER A 353 -39.19 23.18 22.10
C SER A 353 -39.80 23.36 20.71
N ASP A 354 -40.91 24.08 20.62
CA ASP A 354 -41.58 24.42 19.35
C ASP A 354 -40.68 25.18 18.38
N VAL A 355 -39.87 26.10 18.91
CA VAL A 355 -38.91 26.89 18.13
C VAL A 355 -37.82 25.98 17.55
N GLY A 356 -37.26 25.06 18.36
CA GLY A 356 -36.25 24.10 17.91
C GLY A 356 -36.79 23.13 16.85
N ARG A 357 -38.05 22.69 16.99
CA ARG A 357 -38.72 21.84 16.01
C ARG A 357 -38.98 22.56 14.68
N ARG A 358 -39.46 23.81 14.70
CA ARG A 358 -39.65 24.62 13.48
C ARG A 358 -38.31 24.92 12.78
N LEU A 359 -37.26 25.21 13.54
CA LEU A 359 -35.91 25.41 13.02
C LEU A 359 -35.36 24.14 12.35
N ASP A 360 -35.48 22.97 13.00
CA ASP A 360 -35.01 21.68 12.44
C ASP A 360 -35.76 21.29 11.17
N VAL A 361 -37.09 21.44 11.15
CA VAL A 361 -37.92 21.20 9.95
C VAL A 361 -37.55 22.18 8.83
N GLY A 362 -37.40 23.47 9.14
CA GLY A 362 -37.02 24.49 8.17
C GLY A 362 -35.65 24.25 7.55
N LEU A 363 -34.65 23.88 8.36
CA LEU A 363 -33.32 23.52 7.87
C LEU A 363 -33.34 22.26 7.00
N ARG A 364 -34.08 21.21 7.37
CA ARG A 364 -34.22 20.00 6.55
C ARG A 364 -34.91 20.28 5.22
N PHE A 365 -35.99 21.06 5.25
CA PHE A 365 -36.68 21.49 4.04
C PHE A 365 -35.75 22.30 3.13
N GLY A 366 -34.96 23.22 3.70
CA GLY A 366 -33.95 23.98 2.96
C GLY A 366 -32.88 23.11 2.29
N VAL A 367 -32.41 22.05 2.96
CA VAL A 367 -31.47 21.07 2.38
C VAL A 367 -32.09 20.26 1.25
N VAL A 368 -33.35 19.82 1.42
CA VAL A 368 -34.08 19.09 0.36
C VAL A 368 -34.32 20.00 -0.86
N LEU A 369 -34.71 21.25 -0.63
CA LEU A 369 -34.91 22.24 -1.68
C LEU A 369 -33.59 22.53 -2.43
N LEU A 370 -32.48 22.69 -1.71
CA LEU A 370 -31.14 22.81 -2.29
C LEU A 370 -30.79 21.62 -3.17
N GLY A 371 -30.98 20.39 -2.67
CA GLY A 371 -30.73 19.18 -3.43
C GLY A 371 -31.57 19.08 -4.69
N ALA A 372 -32.86 19.45 -4.60
CA ALA A 372 -33.74 19.50 -5.77
C ALA A 372 -33.28 20.53 -6.80
N THR A 373 -32.87 21.73 -6.39
CA THR A 373 -32.37 22.76 -7.32
C THR A 373 -31.09 22.35 -8.04
N VAL A 374 -30.14 21.73 -7.33
CA VAL A 374 -28.90 21.25 -7.95
C VAL A 374 -29.15 20.05 -8.87
N LEU A 375 -30.11 19.19 -8.54
CA LEU A 375 -30.54 18.11 -9.44
C LEU A 375 -31.10 18.68 -10.75
N VAL A 376 -31.93 19.72 -10.67
CA VAL A 376 -32.47 20.39 -11.86
C VAL A 376 -31.33 20.98 -12.70
N GLU A 377 -30.39 21.70 -12.09
CA GLU A 377 -29.21 22.22 -12.80
C GLU A 377 -28.36 21.12 -13.45
N GLY A 378 -28.24 19.97 -12.79
CA GLY A 378 -27.54 18.79 -13.33
C GLY A 378 -28.23 18.17 -14.54
N VAL A 379 -29.56 18.19 -14.59
CA VAL A 379 -30.34 17.70 -15.73
C VAL A 379 -30.37 18.71 -16.87
N THR A 380 -30.47 20.01 -16.56
CA THR A 380 -30.60 21.06 -17.58
C THR A 380 -29.24 21.57 -18.09
N GLY A 381 -28.16 21.35 -17.36
CA GLY A 381 -26.82 21.87 -17.68
C GLY A 381 -26.70 23.39 -17.54
N THR A 382 -27.67 24.06 -16.91
CA THR A 382 -27.75 25.52 -16.81
C THR A 382 -27.94 25.95 -15.37
N ALA A 383 -27.17 26.94 -14.91
CA ALA A 383 -27.36 27.53 -13.59
C ALA A 383 -28.73 28.23 -13.48
N LEU A 384 -29.50 27.89 -12.44
CA LEU A 384 -30.82 28.47 -12.21
C LEU A 384 -30.66 29.85 -11.55
N ALA A 385 -31.19 30.90 -12.18
CA ALA A 385 -31.08 32.27 -11.69
C ALA A 385 -32.41 33.03 -11.79
N ALA A 386 -32.65 33.89 -10.79
CA ALA A 386 -33.70 34.91 -10.82
C ALA A 386 -33.04 36.27 -11.09
N GLY A 387 -33.00 36.69 -12.36
CA GLY A 387 -32.26 37.89 -12.78
C GLY A 387 -30.74 37.67 -12.68
N ARG A 388 -30.03 38.55 -11.95
CA ARG A 388 -28.57 38.44 -11.72
C ARG A 388 -28.20 37.55 -10.53
N VAL A 389 -29.18 36.97 -9.85
CA VAL A 389 -28.98 36.25 -8.59
C VAL A 389 -29.23 34.76 -8.81
N GLY A 390 -28.18 33.95 -8.61
CA GLY A 390 -28.28 32.49 -8.66
C GLY A 390 -29.08 31.94 -7.49
N LEU A 391 -30.03 31.04 -7.77
CA LEU A 391 -30.91 30.44 -6.76
C LEU A 391 -30.14 29.53 -5.79
N VAL A 392 -29.22 28.71 -6.30
CA VAL A 392 -28.41 27.80 -5.48
C VAL A 392 -27.46 28.53 -4.51
N PRO A 393 -26.67 29.54 -4.96
CA PRO A 393 -25.89 30.40 -4.06
C PRO A 393 -26.71 30.99 -2.91
N VAL A 394 -27.90 31.53 -3.19
CA VAL A 394 -28.75 32.17 -2.20
C VAL A 394 -29.28 31.16 -1.20
N LEU A 395 -29.85 30.04 -1.68
CA LEU A 395 -30.37 29.00 -0.82
C LEU A 395 -29.28 28.41 0.08
N ALA A 396 -28.07 28.22 -0.46
CA ALA A 396 -26.96 27.66 0.29
C ALA A 396 -26.44 28.61 1.36
N LEU A 397 -26.38 29.91 1.06
CA LEU A 397 -26.03 30.95 2.04
C LEU A 397 -27.06 31.04 3.16
N VAL A 398 -28.35 30.94 2.84
CA VAL A 398 -29.42 30.96 3.84
C VAL A 398 -29.36 29.72 4.74
N VAL A 399 -29.35 28.51 4.15
CA VAL A 399 -29.34 27.26 4.92
C VAL A 399 -28.03 27.11 5.71
N GLY A 400 -26.90 27.36 5.06
CA GLY A 400 -25.57 27.31 5.70
C GLY A 400 -25.39 28.37 6.77
N GLY A 401 -25.81 29.62 6.50
CA GLY A 401 -25.69 30.75 7.42
C GLY A 401 -26.57 30.59 8.67
N VAL A 402 -27.83 30.17 8.51
CA VAL A 402 -28.71 29.88 9.65
C VAL A 402 -28.14 28.73 10.49
N SER A 403 -27.58 27.71 9.84
CA SER A 403 -26.99 26.58 10.54
C SER A 403 -25.71 26.96 11.31
N LEU A 404 -24.81 27.75 10.69
CA LEU A 404 -23.60 28.26 11.36
C LEU A 404 -23.93 29.24 12.49
N GLY A 405 -24.94 30.10 12.31
CA GLY A 405 -25.44 30.99 13.36
C GLY A 405 -25.98 30.22 14.56
N SER A 406 -26.73 29.14 14.32
CA SER A 406 -27.21 28.25 15.40
C SER A 406 -26.06 27.58 16.16
N LEU A 407 -24.97 27.24 15.46
CA LEU A 407 -23.77 26.65 16.04
C LEU A 407 -23.00 27.67 16.90
N ALA A 408 -22.82 28.89 16.40
CA ALA A 408 -22.15 29.97 17.12
C ALA A 408 -22.89 30.31 18.43
N LEU A 409 -24.21 30.47 18.36
CA LEU A 409 -25.07 30.70 19.52
C LEU A 409 -25.00 29.54 20.52
N GLY A 410 -25.05 28.29 20.03
CA GLY A 410 -24.92 27.11 20.87
C GLY A 410 -23.54 26.95 21.53
N SER A 411 -22.47 27.43 20.89
CA SER A 411 -21.12 27.43 21.48
C SER A 411 -20.91 28.53 22.53
N ALA A 412 -21.51 29.70 22.34
CA ALA A 412 -21.41 30.82 23.26
C ALA A 412 -22.19 30.59 24.58
N ALA A 413 -23.21 29.73 24.55
CA ALA A 413 -24.09 29.46 25.68
C ALA A 413 -23.52 28.54 26.79
N ARG A 414 -22.29 28.01 26.62
CA ARG A 414 -21.74 26.94 27.46
C ARG A 414 -21.11 27.33 28.82
N PRO A 415 -20.65 28.57 29.10
CA PRO A 415 -19.98 28.82 30.39
C PRO A 415 -20.90 29.17 31.58
N SER A 416 -22.18 29.51 31.40
CA SER A 416 -22.89 30.29 32.44
C SER A 416 -24.40 30.05 32.53
N GLY A 417 -24.88 28.91 33.04
CA GLY A 417 -26.29 28.72 33.47
C GLY A 417 -27.41 28.99 32.44
N ALA A 418 -27.05 29.34 31.21
CA ALA A 418 -27.92 29.72 30.10
C ALA A 418 -28.30 28.53 29.22
N ALA A 419 -27.79 27.33 29.55
CA ALA A 419 -28.07 26.08 28.84
C ALA A 419 -29.58 25.79 28.74
N ASP A 420 -30.34 26.09 29.81
CA ASP A 420 -31.80 25.91 29.82
C ASP A 420 -32.54 26.95 28.95
N ARG A 421 -31.97 28.14 28.74
CA ARG A 421 -32.59 29.22 27.93
C ARG A 421 -32.39 29.03 26.42
N LEU A 422 -31.44 28.20 26.00
CA LEU A 422 -31.06 27.95 24.60
C LEU A 422 -31.22 26.47 24.18
N ALA A 423 -32.14 25.74 24.83
CA ALA A 423 -32.46 24.35 24.52
C ALA A 423 -33.01 24.11 23.09
N TRP A 424 -33.43 25.18 22.40
CA TRP A 424 -33.87 25.15 21.00
C TRP A 424 -32.71 25.10 19.99
N THR A 425 -31.45 25.34 20.41
CA THR A 425 -30.30 25.29 19.51
C THR A 425 -29.90 23.83 19.22
N PRO A 426 -29.78 23.43 17.94
CA PRO A 426 -29.32 22.10 17.59
C PRO A 426 -27.87 21.91 18.07
N PRO A 427 -27.50 20.70 18.51
CA PRO A 427 -26.13 20.44 18.92
C PRO A 427 -25.18 20.67 17.73
N GLY A 428 -23.96 21.13 18.02
CA GLY A 428 -23.00 21.54 16.99
C GLY A 428 -22.72 20.48 15.92
N TRP A 429 -22.88 19.19 16.20
CA TRP A 429 -22.73 18.13 15.19
C TRP A 429 -23.90 18.08 14.18
N ARG A 430 -25.13 18.45 14.58
CA ARG A 430 -26.29 18.55 13.67
C ARG A 430 -26.24 19.82 12.85
N ALA A 431 -26.02 20.95 13.49
CA ALA A 431 -25.83 22.24 12.81
C ALA A 431 -24.63 22.18 11.85
N GLY A 432 -23.51 21.61 12.28
CA GLY A 432 -22.37 21.37 11.40
C GLY A 432 -22.70 20.43 10.23
N GLY A 433 -23.52 19.40 10.46
CA GLY A 433 -23.94 18.45 9.42
C GLY A 433 -24.80 19.08 8.33
N ILE A 434 -25.73 19.94 8.72
CA ILE A 434 -26.60 20.68 7.79
C ILE A 434 -25.79 21.73 7.02
N ALA A 435 -24.87 22.43 7.69
CA ALA A 435 -23.94 23.36 7.05
C ALA A 435 -23.04 22.65 6.04
N LEU A 436 -22.57 21.44 6.36
CA LEU A 436 -21.80 20.63 5.41
C LEU A 436 -22.64 20.25 4.19
N TRP A 437 -23.89 19.81 4.36
CA TRP A 437 -24.75 19.48 3.22
C TRP A 437 -25.03 20.69 2.32
N ALA A 438 -25.28 21.86 2.91
CA ALA A 438 -25.40 23.10 2.14
C ALA A 438 -24.11 23.40 1.35
N PHE A 439 -22.95 23.21 1.98
CA PHE A 439 -21.65 23.36 1.32
C PHE A 439 -21.42 22.29 0.22
N VAL A 440 -21.88 21.06 0.41
CA VAL A 440 -21.85 19.99 -0.59
C VAL A 440 -22.62 20.38 -1.84
N PHE A 441 -23.82 20.92 -1.67
CA PHE A 441 -24.62 21.38 -2.80
C PHE A 441 -24.00 22.58 -3.52
N VAL A 442 -23.32 23.48 -2.81
CA VAL A 442 -22.53 24.56 -3.44
C VAL A 442 -21.41 24.00 -4.29
N CYS A 443 -20.63 23.07 -3.75
CA CYS A 443 -19.53 22.48 -4.50
C CYS A 443 -20.03 21.62 -5.69
N LEU A 444 -21.18 20.96 -5.55
CA LEU A 444 -21.82 20.23 -6.64
C LEU A 444 -22.32 21.18 -7.74
N HIS A 445 -22.93 22.31 -7.37
CA HIS A 445 -23.29 23.36 -8.33
C HIS A 445 -22.09 23.88 -9.11
N VAL A 446 -21.00 24.22 -8.41
CA VAL A 446 -19.75 24.68 -9.06
C VAL A 446 -19.18 23.60 -9.99
N ALA A 447 -19.23 22.33 -9.59
CA ALA A 447 -18.73 21.22 -10.40
C ALA A 447 -19.58 20.95 -11.65
N VAL A 448 -20.90 21.12 -11.56
CA VAL A 448 -21.84 20.88 -12.67
C VAL A 448 -21.89 22.05 -13.64
N THR A 449 -21.97 23.28 -13.12
CA THR A 449 -22.24 24.48 -13.93
C THR A 449 -20.98 25.26 -14.29
N GLY A 450 -19.86 25.02 -13.60
CA GLY A 450 -18.64 25.83 -13.72
C GLY A 450 -18.75 27.24 -13.12
N ALA A 451 -19.94 27.66 -12.66
CA ALA A 451 -20.16 28.98 -12.11
C ALA A 451 -19.62 29.09 -10.67
N PRO A 452 -18.77 30.10 -10.37
CA PRO A 452 -18.28 30.30 -9.01
C PRO A 452 -19.40 30.80 -8.08
N VAL A 453 -19.37 30.36 -6.82
CA VAL A 453 -20.35 30.73 -5.80
C VAL A 453 -19.67 31.62 -4.76
N GLY A 454 -20.02 32.90 -4.71
CA GLY A 454 -19.38 33.84 -3.79
C GLY A 454 -19.71 35.30 -4.12
N TRP A 455 -19.25 36.20 -3.25
CA TRP A 455 -19.45 37.65 -3.42
C TRP A 455 -18.06 38.27 -3.60
N GLY A 456 -17.74 38.71 -4.82
CA GLY A 456 -16.43 39.26 -5.16
C GLY A 456 -15.31 38.20 -5.17
N PRO A 457 -14.09 38.51 -4.66
CA PRO A 457 -12.95 37.60 -4.72
C PRO A 457 -13.07 36.41 -3.74
N VAL A 458 -14.00 36.48 -2.79
CA VAL A 458 -14.25 35.42 -1.79
C VAL A 458 -15.38 34.52 -2.27
N GLY A 459 -15.09 33.23 -2.46
CA GLY A 459 -16.07 32.27 -2.94
C GLY A 459 -15.54 30.85 -3.07
N VAL A 460 -16.39 29.96 -3.58
CA VAL A 460 -16.06 28.60 -3.99
C VAL A 460 -15.93 28.56 -5.51
N GLY A 461 -14.81 28.03 -6.02
CA GLY A 461 -14.49 27.98 -7.45
C GLY A 461 -14.08 26.58 -7.93
N GLY A 462 -14.18 26.35 -9.24
CA GLY A 462 -13.92 25.05 -9.88
C GLY A 462 -12.44 24.73 -10.15
N GLY A 463 -11.56 25.73 -10.18
CA GLY A 463 -10.17 25.60 -10.67
C GLY A 463 -9.13 26.33 -9.84
N THR A 464 -9.07 26.07 -8.53
CA THR A 464 -8.03 26.64 -7.65
C THR A 464 -6.88 25.66 -7.38
N LEU A 465 -6.87 24.52 -8.06
CA LEU A 465 -5.82 23.51 -8.01
C LEU A 465 -5.56 23.08 -9.45
N GLU A 466 -4.46 23.54 -10.03
CA GLU A 466 -3.98 23.01 -11.29
C GLU A 466 -2.84 22.05 -10.98
N TRP A 467 -3.02 20.80 -11.38
CA TRP A 467 -1.99 19.77 -11.21
C TRP A 467 -1.69 19.17 -12.57
N PRO A 468 -0.88 19.86 -13.41
CA PRO A 468 -0.76 19.55 -14.83
C PRO A 468 -0.44 18.08 -15.12
N PHE A 469 0.52 17.50 -14.41
CA PHE A 469 0.90 16.10 -14.61
C PHE A 469 -0.23 15.11 -14.33
N VAL A 470 -1.08 15.38 -13.32
CA VAL A 470 -2.15 14.47 -12.90
C VAL A 470 -3.45 14.73 -13.65
N MET A 471 -3.74 15.98 -14.00
CA MET A 471 -5.04 16.43 -14.53
C MET A 471 -5.06 16.62 -16.04
N ASN A 472 -3.91 16.77 -16.70
CA ASN A 472 -3.87 16.91 -18.15
C ASN A 472 -3.77 15.55 -18.86
N PRO A 473 -4.27 15.46 -20.10
CA PRO A 473 -3.92 14.36 -20.99
C PRO A 473 -2.46 14.44 -21.41
N SER A 474 -1.92 13.32 -21.87
CA SER A 474 -0.66 13.33 -22.60
C SER A 474 -0.96 13.68 -24.05
N GLN A 475 -0.34 14.75 -24.54
CA GLN A 475 -0.38 15.08 -25.97
C GLN A 475 0.84 14.49 -26.68
N GLY A 476 0.62 13.82 -27.81
CA GLY A 476 1.70 13.35 -28.68
C GLY A 476 2.66 14.49 -29.07
N LEU A 477 3.95 14.17 -29.24
CA LEU A 477 5.08 15.10 -29.44
C LEU A 477 5.62 15.81 -28.18
N GLY A 478 5.15 15.46 -26.97
CA GLY A 478 5.75 15.95 -25.72
C GLY A 478 5.35 17.38 -25.32
N ILE A 479 4.32 17.94 -25.97
CA ILE A 479 3.81 19.30 -25.72
C ILE A 479 3.13 19.42 -24.35
N GLN A 480 2.42 18.37 -23.93
CA GLN A 480 1.76 18.29 -22.63
C GLN A 480 2.04 16.93 -21.98
N LYS A 481 2.68 16.95 -20.81
CA LYS A 481 3.07 15.76 -20.03
C LYS A 481 2.04 15.51 -18.93
N GLY A 482 1.04 14.66 -19.19
CA GLY A 482 0.01 14.32 -18.19
C GLY A 482 -0.48 12.87 -18.27
N VAL A 483 -1.00 12.34 -17.17
CA VAL A 483 -1.41 10.93 -17.04
C VAL A 483 -2.91 10.74 -16.78
N MET A 484 -3.72 11.82 -16.84
CA MET A 484 -5.14 11.80 -16.45
C MET A 484 -5.97 10.69 -17.12
N PRO A 485 -5.90 10.48 -18.45
CA PRO A 485 -6.62 9.40 -19.10
C PRO A 485 -6.24 8.00 -18.61
N ALA A 486 -4.96 7.78 -18.30
CA ALA A 486 -4.45 6.50 -17.81
C ALA A 486 -4.87 6.24 -16.36
N ILE A 487 -4.95 7.30 -15.52
CA ILE A 487 -5.54 7.21 -14.17
C ILE A 487 -6.99 6.72 -14.28
N LEU A 488 -7.80 7.39 -15.10
CA LEU A 488 -9.21 7.03 -15.24
C LEU A 488 -9.40 5.65 -15.86
N GLY A 489 -8.57 5.27 -16.84
CA GLY A 489 -8.56 3.91 -17.38
C GLY A 489 -8.29 2.85 -16.32
N THR A 490 -7.24 3.03 -15.49
CA THR A 490 -6.97 2.13 -14.36
C THR A 490 -8.15 2.06 -13.40
N VAL A 491 -8.75 3.19 -13.04
CA VAL A 491 -9.90 3.22 -12.11
C VAL A 491 -11.09 2.45 -12.68
N TRP A 492 -11.47 2.68 -13.94
CA TRP A 492 -12.59 1.99 -14.56
C TRP A 492 -12.37 0.49 -14.72
N ILE A 493 -11.13 0.08 -15.05
CA ILE A 493 -10.75 -1.32 -15.14
C ILE A 493 -10.87 -2.00 -13.77
N VAL A 494 -10.29 -1.39 -12.72
CA VAL A 494 -10.31 -1.94 -11.36
C VAL A 494 -11.72 -1.99 -10.80
N VAL A 495 -12.50 -0.92 -10.94
CA VAL A 495 -13.89 -0.86 -10.46
C VAL A 495 -14.75 -1.92 -11.15
N GLY A 496 -14.62 -2.10 -12.47
CA GLY A 496 -15.34 -3.14 -13.20
C GLY A 496 -14.93 -4.55 -12.77
N ALA A 497 -13.63 -4.82 -12.63
CA ALA A 497 -13.11 -6.10 -12.16
C ALA A 497 -13.61 -6.45 -10.74
N VAL A 498 -13.62 -5.47 -9.82
CA VAL A 498 -14.13 -5.63 -8.45
C VAL A 498 -15.63 -5.89 -8.45
N THR A 499 -16.38 -5.14 -9.24
CA THR A 499 -17.84 -5.27 -9.34
C THR A 499 -18.24 -6.65 -9.85
N PHE A 500 -17.44 -7.26 -10.74
CA PHE A 500 -17.63 -8.63 -11.20
C PHE A 500 -17.17 -9.67 -10.17
N ALA A 501 -15.92 -9.57 -9.71
CA ALA A 501 -15.28 -10.63 -8.95
C ALA A 501 -15.76 -10.73 -7.50
N VAL A 502 -15.94 -9.60 -6.81
CA VAL A 502 -16.22 -9.61 -5.36
C VAL A 502 -17.58 -10.22 -5.03
N PRO A 503 -18.71 -9.84 -5.67
CA PRO A 503 -20.00 -10.46 -5.38
C PRO A 503 -19.99 -11.97 -5.67
N LEU A 504 -19.36 -12.37 -6.77
CA LEU A 504 -19.31 -13.76 -7.19
C LEU A 504 -18.42 -14.60 -6.25
N ALA A 505 -17.26 -14.08 -5.86
CA ALA A 505 -16.35 -14.73 -4.93
C ALA A 505 -16.92 -14.83 -3.51
N VAL A 506 -17.54 -13.76 -2.99
CA VAL A 506 -18.17 -13.78 -1.66
C VAL A 506 -19.39 -14.70 -1.65
N GLY A 507 -20.21 -14.68 -2.71
CA GLY A 507 -21.33 -15.61 -2.86
C GLY A 507 -20.90 -17.07 -2.91
N ALA A 508 -19.85 -17.36 -3.69
CA ALA A 508 -19.24 -18.70 -3.75
C ALA A 508 -18.67 -19.11 -2.39
N ALA A 509 -18.00 -18.20 -1.68
CA ALA A 509 -17.45 -18.47 -0.36
C ALA A 509 -18.56 -18.74 0.68
N VAL A 510 -19.69 -18.02 0.63
CA VAL A 510 -20.87 -18.31 1.47
C VAL A 510 -21.41 -19.71 1.17
N TYR A 511 -21.59 -20.04 -0.11
CA TYR A 511 -22.04 -21.37 -0.50
C TYR A 511 -21.08 -22.49 -0.04
N LEU A 512 -19.77 -22.34 -0.30
CA LEU A 512 -18.74 -23.33 0.03
C LEU A 512 -18.45 -23.49 1.53
N THR A 513 -18.84 -22.50 2.34
CA THR A 513 -18.66 -22.55 3.80
C THR A 513 -19.93 -23.01 4.49
N GLU A 514 -21.07 -22.49 4.07
CA GLU A 514 -22.32 -22.61 4.81
C GLU A 514 -23.33 -23.57 4.17
N TYR A 515 -23.12 -24.07 2.94
CA TYR A 515 -24.07 -24.98 2.30
C TYR A 515 -23.42 -26.23 1.72
N ALA A 516 -22.18 -26.13 1.25
CA ALA A 516 -21.48 -27.24 0.63
C ALA A 516 -21.03 -28.27 1.67
N GLU A 517 -21.41 -29.52 1.45
CA GLU A 517 -20.83 -30.67 2.14
C GLU A 517 -19.43 -30.98 1.58
N ASP A 518 -18.61 -31.75 2.31
CA ASP A 518 -17.29 -32.22 1.83
C ASP A 518 -17.46 -33.27 0.72
N SER A 519 -17.79 -32.77 -0.46
CA SER A 519 -18.09 -33.54 -1.66
C SER A 519 -16.93 -33.52 -2.65
N ALA A 520 -16.95 -34.44 -3.62
CA ALA A 520 -16.00 -34.41 -4.74
C ALA A 520 -16.07 -33.09 -5.52
N PHE A 521 -17.26 -32.47 -5.60
CA PHE A 521 -17.44 -31.15 -6.20
C PHE A 521 -16.70 -30.06 -5.42
N THR A 522 -16.88 -30.01 -4.09
CA THR A 522 -16.20 -29.04 -3.21
C THR A 522 -14.67 -29.17 -3.34
N ARG A 523 -14.16 -30.41 -3.32
CA ARG A 523 -12.73 -30.68 -3.53
C ARG A 523 -12.23 -30.25 -4.91
N ALA A 524 -13.01 -30.47 -5.97
CA ALA A 524 -12.67 -30.03 -7.32
C ALA A 524 -12.61 -28.50 -7.43
N VAL A 525 -13.56 -27.80 -6.82
CA VAL A 525 -13.57 -26.32 -6.75
C VAL A 525 -12.35 -25.81 -5.99
N ASP A 526 -11.97 -26.46 -4.88
CA ASP A 526 -10.80 -26.08 -4.09
C ASP A 526 -9.50 -26.27 -4.88
N VAL A 527 -9.34 -27.40 -5.57
CA VAL A 527 -8.17 -27.63 -6.45
C VAL A 527 -8.12 -26.60 -7.57
N ALA A 528 -9.26 -26.33 -8.24
CA ALA A 528 -9.32 -25.36 -9.32
C ALA A 528 -8.97 -23.93 -8.84
N THR A 529 -9.52 -23.52 -7.70
CA THR A 529 -9.30 -22.17 -7.15
C THR A 529 -7.85 -21.98 -6.69
N ASN A 530 -7.25 -22.99 -6.05
CA ASN A 530 -5.83 -22.97 -5.66
C ASN A 530 -4.90 -22.99 -6.88
N GLY A 531 -5.26 -23.73 -7.93
CA GLY A 531 -4.55 -23.74 -9.21
C GLY A 531 -4.58 -22.38 -9.91
N LEU A 532 -5.74 -21.73 -9.97
CA LEU A 532 -5.91 -20.40 -10.57
C LEU A 532 -5.09 -19.33 -9.84
N TRP A 533 -5.04 -19.38 -8.50
CA TRP A 533 -4.22 -18.44 -7.71
C TRP A 533 -2.72 -18.51 -8.03
N SER A 534 -2.23 -19.70 -8.38
CA SER A 534 -0.82 -19.96 -8.71
C SER A 534 -0.48 -19.67 -10.17
N THR A 535 -1.47 -19.34 -11.00
CA THR A 535 -1.31 -19.17 -12.45
C THR A 535 -0.64 -17.82 -12.75
N PRO A 536 0.41 -17.78 -13.60
CA PRO A 536 1.03 -16.52 -14.03
C PRO A 536 0.04 -15.59 -14.71
N SER A 537 0.09 -14.28 -14.42
CA SER A 537 -0.91 -13.31 -14.89
C SER A 537 -0.97 -13.17 -16.42
N ILE A 538 0.15 -13.41 -17.13
CA ILE A 538 0.18 -13.42 -18.60
C ILE A 538 -0.75 -14.47 -19.21
N VAL A 539 -0.96 -15.61 -18.52
CA VAL A 539 -1.83 -16.69 -18.98
C VAL A 539 -3.29 -16.23 -18.96
N PHE A 540 -3.71 -15.46 -17.94
CA PHE A 540 -5.03 -14.83 -17.90
C PHE A 540 -5.24 -13.86 -19.06
N GLY A 541 -4.20 -13.09 -19.41
CA GLY A 541 -4.21 -12.20 -20.58
C GLY A 541 -4.38 -12.96 -21.90
N LEU A 542 -3.64 -14.05 -22.09
CA LEU A 542 -3.71 -14.87 -23.29
C LEU A 542 -5.09 -15.55 -23.41
N PHE A 543 -5.64 -16.05 -22.30
CA PHE A 543 -7.01 -16.54 -22.24
C PHE A 543 -8.02 -15.47 -22.63
N GLY A 544 -7.90 -14.27 -22.08
CA GLY A 544 -8.78 -13.15 -22.42
C GLY A 544 -8.71 -12.76 -23.89
N LEU A 545 -7.52 -12.72 -24.47
CA LEU A 545 -7.32 -12.42 -25.88
C LEU A 545 -7.91 -13.50 -26.79
N ALA A 546 -7.68 -14.78 -26.49
CA ALA A 546 -8.14 -15.89 -27.32
C ALA A 546 -9.64 -16.19 -27.14
N PHE A 547 -10.19 -15.98 -25.94
CA PHE A 547 -11.55 -16.40 -25.59
C PHE A 547 -12.53 -15.22 -25.41
N LEU A 548 -12.17 -14.20 -24.62
CA LEU A 548 -13.10 -13.12 -24.26
C LEU A 548 -13.22 -12.06 -25.37
N VAL A 549 -12.09 -11.61 -25.93
CA VAL A 549 -12.07 -10.54 -26.96
C VAL A 549 -12.94 -10.89 -28.18
N PRO A 550 -12.86 -12.10 -28.78
CA PRO A 550 -13.73 -12.45 -29.91
C PRO A 550 -15.22 -12.49 -29.58
N ARG A 551 -15.59 -12.66 -28.29
CA ARG A 551 -16.99 -12.80 -27.84
C ARG A 551 -17.62 -11.46 -27.43
N PHE A 552 -16.81 -10.50 -27.01
CA PHE A 552 -17.28 -9.25 -26.42
C PHE A 552 -16.86 -8.00 -27.22
N GLY A 553 -16.94 -8.07 -28.55
CA GLY A 553 -16.71 -6.92 -29.44
C GLY A 553 -15.64 -7.12 -30.51
N GLY A 554 -14.91 -8.24 -30.50
CA GLY A 554 -13.92 -8.59 -31.52
C GLY A 554 -12.59 -7.83 -31.42
N THR A 555 -12.52 -6.81 -30.56
CA THR A 555 -11.31 -6.00 -30.32
C THR A 555 -10.97 -5.93 -28.83
N PRO A 556 -9.67 -5.74 -28.50
CA PRO A 556 -9.24 -5.38 -27.15
C PRO A 556 -10.06 -4.19 -26.60
N SER A 557 -10.41 -4.22 -25.32
CA SER A 557 -11.34 -3.25 -24.72
C SER A 557 -11.22 -3.16 -23.20
N ILE A 558 -11.75 -2.08 -22.61
CA ILE A 558 -11.86 -1.93 -21.15
C ILE A 558 -12.65 -3.10 -20.56
N PHE A 559 -13.75 -3.50 -21.19
CA PHE A 559 -14.59 -4.58 -20.69
C PHE A 559 -13.87 -5.94 -20.67
N ALA A 560 -13.12 -6.26 -21.72
CA ALA A 560 -12.30 -7.48 -21.74
C ALA A 560 -11.24 -7.46 -20.63
N ALA A 561 -10.61 -6.30 -20.39
CA ALA A 561 -9.67 -6.11 -19.30
C ALA A 561 -10.32 -6.28 -17.91
N GLN A 562 -11.52 -5.74 -17.70
CA GLN A 562 -12.29 -5.90 -16.46
C GLN A 562 -12.58 -7.37 -16.16
N LEU A 563 -12.99 -8.15 -17.15
CA LEU A 563 -13.27 -9.56 -16.98
C LEU A 563 -12.01 -10.37 -16.69
N VAL A 564 -10.92 -10.14 -17.42
CA VAL A 564 -9.64 -10.83 -17.19
C VAL A 564 -9.10 -10.58 -15.79
N LEU A 565 -9.00 -9.31 -15.38
CA LEU A 565 -8.56 -8.97 -14.03
C LEU A 565 -9.56 -9.45 -12.97
N GLY A 566 -10.86 -9.48 -13.30
CA GLY A 566 -11.90 -10.05 -12.47
C GLY A 566 -11.70 -11.55 -12.21
N PHE A 567 -11.43 -12.35 -13.25
CA PHE A 567 -11.11 -13.77 -13.10
C PHE A 567 -9.83 -14.01 -12.29
N MET A 568 -8.86 -13.11 -12.40
CA MET A 568 -7.63 -13.16 -11.60
C MET A 568 -7.86 -12.76 -10.13
N LEU A 569 -8.78 -11.83 -9.87
CA LEU A 569 -9.16 -11.38 -8.53
C LEU A 569 -10.03 -12.40 -7.77
N LEU A 570 -10.92 -13.09 -8.49
CA LEU A 570 -11.91 -14.02 -7.97
C LEU A 570 -11.33 -15.08 -7.00
N PRO A 571 -10.30 -15.89 -7.36
CA PRO A 571 -9.82 -16.97 -6.49
C PRO A 571 -9.28 -16.46 -5.15
N LEU A 572 -8.59 -15.31 -5.16
CA LEU A 572 -8.08 -14.69 -3.94
C LEU A 572 -9.20 -14.26 -3.01
N VAL A 573 -10.19 -13.54 -3.53
CA VAL A 573 -11.31 -13.04 -2.72
C VAL A 573 -12.13 -14.22 -2.20
N LEU A 574 -12.30 -15.29 -2.98
CA LEU A 574 -13.02 -16.49 -2.56
C LEU A 574 -12.31 -17.17 -1.39
N ILE A 575 -11.01 -17.48 -1.52
CA ILE A 575 -10.23 -18.18 -0.49
C ILE A 575 -10.22 -17.37 0.81
N THR A 576 -9.91 -16.07 0.71
CA THR A 576 -9.83 -15.19 1.89
C THR A 576 -11.19 -14.97 2.55
N SER A 577 -12.28 -14.88 1.77
CA SER A 577 -13.64 -14.77 2.31
C SER A 577 -14.09 -16.06 3.00
N ARG A 578 -13.74 -17.22 2.43
CA ARG A 578 -14.03 -18.54 3.00
C ARG A 578 -13.34 -18.72 4.34
N GLU A 579 -12.04 -18.42 4.43
CA GLU A 579 -11.30 -18.50 5.70
C GLU A 579 -11.80 -17.47 6.73
N ALA A 580 -12.20 -16.28 6.29
CA ALA A 580 -12.84 -15.32 7.18
C ALA A 580 -14.17 -15.86 7.76
N MET A 581 -15.02 -16.52 6.96
CA MET A 581 -16.28 -17.10 7.45
C MET A 581 -16.08 -18.32 8.34
N LYS A 582 -15.10 -19.18 8.04
CA LYS A 582 -14.71 -20.31 8.89
C LYS A 582 -14.14 -19.88 10.25
N SER A 583 -13.52 -18.70 10.31
CA SER A 583 -13.00 -18.14 11.56
C SER A 583 -14.09 -17.67 12.54
N VAL A 584 -15.34 -17.57 12.08
CA VAL A 584 -16.48 -17.25 12.95
C VAL A 584 -16.78 -18.48 13.83
N PRO A 585 -16.76 -18.35 15.17
CA PRO A 585 -17.02 -19.46 16.09
C PRO A 585 -18.39 -20.12 15.86
N ASP A 586 -18.45 -21.44 15.94
CA ASP A 586 -19.67 -22.23 15.68
C ASP A 586 -20.74 -22.02 16.75
N GLU A 587 -20.38 -21.58 17.95
CA GLU A 587 -21.30 -21.27 19.04
C GLU A 587 -22.32 -20.19 18.63
N TYR A 588 -21.95 -19.28 17.73
CA TYR A 588 -22.89 -18.29 17.19
C TYR A 588 -23.94 -18.91 16.28
N ARG A 589 -23.59 -19.96 15.52
CA ARG A 589 -24.52 -20.71 14.66
C ARG A 589 -25.47 -21.52 15.52
N ASP A 590 -24.94 -22.23 16.51
CA ASP A 590 -25.72 -23.06 17.43
C ASP A 590 -26.69 -22.24 18.29
N ALA A 591 -26.23 -21.11 18.83
CA ALA A 591 -27.08 -20.19 19.59
C ALA A 591 -28.21 -19.61 18.74
N SER A 592 -27.93 -19.27 17.48
CA SER A 592 -28.95 -18.78 16.54
C SER A 592 -29.98 -19.87 16.21
N ALA A 593 -29.53 -21.11 15.99
CA ALA A 593 -30.42 -22.24 15.74
C ALA A 593 -31.31 -22.54 16.95
N ALA A 594 -30.78 -22.45 18.17
CA ALA A 594 -31.54 -22.63 19.41
C ALA A 594 -32.66 -21.58 19.60
N LEU A 595 -32.50 -20.38 19.03
CA LEU A 595 -33.52 -19.33 19.00
C LEU A 595 -34.57 -19.51 17.88
N GLY A 596 -34.49 -20.61 17.11
CA GLY A 596 -35.41 -20.88 15.99
C GLY A 596 -35.17 -20.03 14.75
N VAL A 597 -33.99 -19.41 14.62
CA VAL A 597 -33.63 -18.55 13.48
C VAL A 597 -33.22 -19.42 12.29
N SER A 598 -33.68 -19.07 11.07
CA SER A 598 -33.36 -19.83 9.87
C SER A 598 -31.88 -19.71 9.46
N ARG A 599 -31.32 -20.75 8.81
CA ARG A 599 -29.91 -20.78 8.37
C ARG A 599 -29.52 -19.55 7.55
N TRP A 600 -30.36 -19.12 6.60
CA TRP A 600 -30.10 -17.91 5.80
C TRP A 600 -30.10 -16.64 6.66
N GLU A 601 -31.02 -16.54 7.62
CA GLU A 601 -31.10 -15.41 8.54
C GLU A 601 -29.87 -15.34 9.44
N THR A 602 -29.37 -16.49 9.93
CA THR A 602 -28.11 -16.64 10.66
C THR A 602 -26.92 -16.20 9.81
N ILE A 603 -26.84 -16.66 8.55
CA ILE A 603 -25.75 -16.29 7.64
C ILE A 603 -25.73 -14.78 7.37
N ARG A 604 -26.88 -14.20 6.98
CA ARG A 604 -26.99 -12.79 6.60
C ARG A 604 -26.78 -11.84 7.78
N SER A 605 -27.20 -12.24 8.98
CA SER A 605 -27.27 -11.35 10.16
C SER A 605 -26.11 -11.54 11.14
N ILE A 606 -25.46 -12.71 11.13
CA ILE A 606 -24.42 -13.08 12.10
C ILE A 606 -23.11 -13.42 11.38
N VAL A 607 -23.09 -14.47 10.56
CA VAL A 607 -21.84 -14.99 9.99
C VAL A 607 -21.18 -14.00 9.02
N VAL A 608 -21.92 -13.55 8.00
CA VAL A 608 -21.37 -12.63 6.99
C VAL A 608 -20.90 -11.33 7.65
N PRO A 609 -21.71 -10.64 8.49
CA PRO A 609 -21.26 -9.44 9.22
C PRO A 609 -20.02 -9.67 10.09
N ALA A 610 -19.94 -10.79 10.82
CA ALA A 610 -18.78 -11.13 11.65
C ALA A 610 -17.51 -11.37 10.81
N ALA A 611 -17.64 -11.96 9.63
CA ALA A 611 -16.55 -12.21 8.70
C ALA A 611 -16.14 -10.99 7.86
N MET A 612 -16.98 -9.96 7.74
CA MET A 612 -16.74 -8.79 6.87
C MET A 612 -15.37 -8.12 7.03
N PRO A 613 -14.78 -7.96 8.23
CA PRO A 613 -13.44 -7.39 8.35
C PRO A 613 -12.34 -8.25 7.69
N GLY A 614 -12.51 -9.58 7.72
CA GLY A 614 -11.64 -10.53 7.04
C GLY A 614 -11.85 -10.52 5.52
N VAL A 615 -13.12 -10.58 5.07
CA VAL A 615 -13.50 -10.45 3.65
C VAL A 615 -12.95 -9.15 3.05
N ALA A 616 -13.14 -8.03 3.74
CA ALA A 616 -12.63 -6.72 3.31
C ALA A 616 -11.10 -6.72 3.18
N THR A 617 -10.38 -7.44 4.05
CA THR A 617 -8.91 -7.58 3.95
C THR A 617 -8.52 -8.33 2.68
N GLY A 618 -9.21 -9.42 2.36
CA GLY A 618 -9.01 -10.16 1.10
C GLY A 618 -9.26 -9.30 -0.14
N VAL A 619 -10.35 -8.54 -0.14
CA VAL A 619 -10.68 -7.60 -1.23
C VAL A 619 -9.61 -6.51 -1.36
N ILE A 620 -9.16 -5.91 -0.25
CA ILE A 620 -8.10 -4.87 -0.25
C ILE A 620 -6.84 -5.42 -0.94
N LEU A 621 -6.34 -6.57 -0.50
CA LEU A 621 -5.13 -7.17 -1.05
C LEU A 621 -5.28 -7.49 -2.55
N GLY A 622 -6.44 -8.00 -2.95
CA GLY A 622 -6.73 -8.31 -4.35
C GLY A 622 -6.81 -7.08 -5.24
N VAL A 623 -7.48 -6.02 -4.79
CA VAL A 623 -7.56 -4.73 -5.51
C VAL A 623 -6.18 -4.14 -5.73
N GLY A 624 -5.31 -4.17 -4.71
CA GLY A 624 -3.93 -3.71 -4.85
C GLY A 624 -3.15 -4.48 -5.90
N ARG A 625 -3.35 -5.80 -5.98
CA ARG A 625 -2.72 -6.65 -6.99
C ARG A 625 -3.19 -6.27 -8.40
N ILE A 626 -4.49 -6.21 -8.65
CA ILE A 626 -5.01 -5.96 -10.01
C ILE A 626 -4.81 -4.51 -10.48
N ALA A 627 -4.75 -3.55 -9.56
CA ALA A 627 -4.54 -2.14 -9.91
C ALA A 627 -3.14 -1.87 -10.47
N GLY A 628 -2.15 -2.66 -10.08
CA GLY A 628 -0.77 -2.60 -10.58
C GLY A 628 -0.44 -3.63 -11.67
N GLU A 629 -1.44 -4.36 -12.19
CA GLU A 629 -1.18 -5.49 -13.08
C GLU A 629 -0.99 -5.03 -14.53
N THR A 630 0.15 -5.38 -15.15
CA THR A 630 0.50 -4.96 -16.51
C THR A 630 0.35 -6.07 -17.54
N ALA A 631 0.84 -7.28 -17.23
CA ALA A 631 1.00 -8.37 -18.20
C ALA A 631 -0.28 -8.74 -18.98
N PRO A 632 -1.43 -9.01 -18.32
CA PRO A 632 -2.68 -9.27 -19.02
C PRO A 632 -3.19 -8.08 -19.83
N LEU A 633 -3.02 -6.85 -19.32
CA LEU A 633 -3.51 -5.63 -19.99
C LEU A 633 -2.82 -5.38 -21.33
N LEU A 634 -1.54 -5.74 -21.47
CA LEU A 634 -0.82 -5.66 -22.75
C LEU A 634 -1.55 -6.40 -23.89
N LEU A 635 -2.22 -7.50 -23.57
CA LEU A 635 -2.90 -8.36 -24.53
C LEU A 635 -4.35 -7.94 -24.76
N VAL A 636 -5.10 -7.67 -23.68
CA VAL A 636 -6.58 -7.50 -23.77
C VAL A 636 -7.06 -6.06 -23.78
N LEU A 637 -6.21 -5.10 -23.42
CA LEU A 637 -6.53 -3.68 -23.49
C LEU A 637 -5.98 -3.06 -24.78
N ASN A 638 -4.70 -3.32 -25.10
CA ASN A 638 -4.00 -2.92 -26.33
C ASN A 638 -4.40 -1.52 -26.85
N GLY A 639 -4.42 -0.52 -25.96
CA GLY A 639 -4.83 0.84 -26.28
C GLY A 639 -3.67 1.77 -26.65
N PRO A 640 -3.96 3.02 -27.01
CA PRO A 640 -2.93 4.02 -27.22
C PRO A 640 -2.14 4.27 -25.92
N ASN A 641 -0.80 4.35 -26.01
CA ASN A 641 0.07 4.61 -24.86
C ASN A 641 -0.21 5.97 -24.21
N PHE A 642 -0.45 7.00 -25.05
CA PHE A 642 -0.63 8.40 -24.68
C PHE A 642 -1.91 8.96 -25.30
N PRO A 643 -3.09 8.63 -24.77
CA PRO A 643 -4.35 9.16 -25.29
C PRO A 643 -4.56 10.62 -24.90
N ASN A 644 -5.15 11.38 -25.83
CA ASN A 644 -5.49 12.79 -25.62
C ASN A 644 -6.81 12.99 -24.83
N ALA A 645 -7.58 11.92 -24.60
CA ALA A 645 -8.86 11.96 -23.92
C ALA A 645 -9.04 10.75 -23.01
N ALA A 646 -9.75 10.94 -21.90
CA ALA A 646 -10.12 9.86 -20.99
C ALA A 646 -11.38 9.13 -21.48
N PRO A 647 -11.54 7.84 -21.15
CA PRO A 647 -12.76 7.10 -21.47
C PRO A 647 -13.97 7.66 -20.71
N GLY A 648 -14.99 8.10 -21.46
CA GLY A 648 -16.22 8.71 -20.93
C GLY A 648 -17.25 7.71 -20.40
N VAL A 649 -16.85 6.76 -19.53
CA VAL A 649 -17.73 5.65 -19.13
C VAL A 649 -19.07 6.12 -18.55
N LEU A 650 -19.10 7.16 -17.72
CA LEU A 650 -20.36 7.67 -17.16
C LEU A 650 -21.21 8.46 -18.15
N THR A 651 -20.57 9.15 -19.10
CA THR A 651 -21.26 10.00 -20.08
C THR A 651 -21.78 9.21 -21.28
N SER A 652 -21.24 8.01 -21.52
CA SER A 652 -21.56 7.18 -22.68
C SER A 652 -22.68 6.16 -22.45
N PHE A 653 -23.38 6.19 -21.32
CA PHE A 653 -24.54 5.32 -21.11
C PHE A 653 -25.68 5.72 -22.06
N THR A 654 -26.04 4.81 -22.95
CA THR A 654 -27.17 4.95 -23.87
C THR A 654 -28.28 3.98 -23.46
N PHE A 655 -29.52 4.47 -23.47
CA PHE A 655 -30.72 3.71 -23.14
C PHE A 655 -31.59 3.66 -24.39
N GLU A 656 -31.63 2.50 -25.05
CA GLU A 656 -32.45 2.27 -26.24
C GLU A 656 -33.63 1.37 -25.87
N LEU A 657 -34.84 1.75 -26.29
CA LEU A 657 -36.04 0.93 -26.12
C LEU A 657 -36.19 0.03 -27.35
N GLY A 658 -36.05 -1.28 -27.16
CA GLY A 658 -36.21 -2.29 -28.20
C GLY A 658 -37.58 -2.94 -28.18
N THR A 659 -38.05 -3.40 -29.34
CA THR A 659 -39.29 -4.18 -29.45
C THR A 659 -39.12 -5.65 -29.09
N THR A 660 -37.89 -6.09 -28.85
CA THR A 660 -37.53 -7.47 -28.45
C THR A 660 -36.95 -7.49 -27.04
N PRO A 661 -37.28 -8.48 -26.21
CA PRO A 661 -36.65 -8.65 -24.89
C PRO A 661 -35.12 -8.77 -25.00
N PRO A 662 -34.33 -8.09 -24.14
CA PRO A 662 -34.75 -7.12 -23.13
C PRO A 662 -35.18 -5.78 -23.76
N PHE A 663 -36.42 -5.35 -23.49
CA PHE A 663 -37.04 -4.15 -24.07
C PHE A 663 -36.30 -2.83 -23.78
N VAL A 664 -35.38 -2.83 -22.82
CA VAL A 664 -34.46 -1.73 -22.54
C VAL A 664 -33.04 -2.25 -22.77
N HIS A 665 -32.41 -1.79 -23.84
CA HIS A 665 -31.02 -2.02 -24.15
C HIS A 665 -30.20 -0.89 -23.52
N VAL A 666 -29.42 -1.25 -22.50
CA VAL A 666 -28.43 -0.32 -21.92
C VAL A 666 -27.09 -0.67 -22.54
N SER A 667 -26.53 0.23 -23.33
CA SER A 667 -25.23 0.04 -23.96
C SER A 667 -24.26 1.15 -23.56
N ASN A 668 -22.98 0.79 -23.45
CA ASN A 668 -21.93 1.74 -23.14
C ASN A 668 -20.74 1.50 -24.09
N PRO A 669 -20.66 2.23 -25.22
CA PRO A 669 -19.62 2.04 -26.21
C PRO A 669 -18.22 2.29 -25.63
N ALA A 670 -18.08 3.19 -24.64
CA ALA A 670 -16.80 3.47 -24.01
C ALA A 670 -16.18 2.26 -23.29
N LEU A 671 -16.99 1.26 -22.88
CA LEU A 671 -16.49 0.01 -22.32
C LEU A 671 -15.89 -0.93 -23.38
N LEU A 672 -16.34 -0.82 -24.63
CA LEU A 672 -15.86 -1.61 -25.76
C LEU A 672 -14.68 -0.94 -26.47
N GLU A 673 -14.37 0.31 -26.13
CA GLU A 673 -13.20 1.02 -26.62
C GLU A 673 -11.91 0.57 -25.93
N ARG A 674 -10.79 0.79 -26.62
CA ARG A 674 -9.45 0.62 -26.07
C ARG A 674 -9.09 1.84 -25.24
N ALA A 675 -8.44 1.63 -24.10
CA ALA A 675 -7.97 2.72 -23.24
C ALA A 675 -6.50 2.53 -22.83
N SER A 676 -5.93 3.55 -22.22
CA SER A 676 -4.64 3.44 -21.52
C SER A 676 -4.87 3.14 -20.04
N ALA A 677 -3.88 2.58 -19.38
CA ALA A 677 -3.84 2.37 -17.94
C ALA A 677 -2.43 2.72 -17.42
N LEU A 678 -2.32 3.19 -16.18
CA LEU A 678 -1.03 3.57 -15.61
C LEU A 678 0.05 2.48 -15.67
N PRO A 679 -0.22 1.19 -15.34
CA PRO A 679 0.80 0.13 -15.42
C PRO A 679 1.23 -0.15 -16.87
N TYR A 680 0.30 0.00 -17.82
CA TYR A 680 0.53 -0.16 -19.26
C TYR A 680 1.41 0.97 -19.81
N GLN A 681 1.10 2.22 -19.45
CA GLN A 681 1.88 3.38 -19.84
C GLN A 681 3.30 3.34 -19.24
N LEU A 682 3.43 2.88 -18.00
CA LEU A 682 4.72 2.70 -17.34
C LEU A 682 5.62 1.72 -18.10
N TYR A 683 5.06 0.58 -18.51
CA TYR A 683 5.77 -0.41 -19.33
C TYR A 683 6.18 0.17 -20.69
N ALA A 684 5.29 0.91 -21.35
CA ALA A 684 5.58 1.53 -22.64
C ALA A 684 6.76 2.52 -22.54
N VAL A 685 6.85 3.28 -21.46
CA VAL A 685 7.92 4.27 -21.24
C VAL A 685 9.23 3.62 -20.83
N ILE A 686 9.23 2.80 -19.78
CA ILE A 686 10.47 2.28 -19.18
C ILE A 686 11.03 1.09 -19.96
N THR A 687 10.17 0.14 -20.37
CA THR A 687 10.63 -1.10 -20.98
C THR A 687 10.67 -1.02 -22.50
N ALA A 688 9.62 -0.48 -23.11
CA ALA A 688 9.56 -0.36 -24.57
C ALA A 688 10.31 0.88 -25.11
N GLY A 689 10.67 1.84 -24.24
CA GLY A 689 11.38 3.06 -24.63
C GLY A 689 10.54 3.99 -25.51
N VAL A 690 9.22 3.94 -25.41
CA VAL A 690 8.31 4.64 -26.33
C VAL A 690 7.76 5.93 -25.71
N GLY A 691 7.98 7.05 -26.40
CA GLY A 691 7.15 8.25 -26.36
C GLY A 691 7.34 9.22 -25.18
N ALA A 692 8.10 8.87 -24.15
CA ALA A 692 8.43 9.81 -23.07
C ALA A 692 9.82 9.55 -22.45
N GLU A 693 10.36 10.56 -21.78
CA GLU A 693 11.59 10.47 -20.99
C GLU A 693 11.43 9.54 -19.77
N GLU A 694 12.54 9.00 -19.27
CA GLU A 694 12.55 8.16 -18.07
C GLU A 694 11.94 8.88 -16.84
N SER A 695 12.15 10.20 -16.75
CA SER A 695 11.56 11.08 -15.73
C SER A 695 10.02 10.96 -15.68
N PHE A 696 9.36 10.86 -16.83
CA PHE A 696 7.92 10.66 -16.94
C PHE A 696 7.48 9.30 -16.38
N GLY A 697 8.30 8.25 -16.59
CA GLY A 697 8.07 6.92 -16.03
C GLY A 697 8.07 6.94 -14.49
N TRP A 698 9.03 7.64 -13.89
CA TRP A 698 9.08 7.82 -12.43
C TRP A 698 7.85 8.57 -11.90
N GLY A 699 7.43 9.64 -12.58
CA GLY A 699 6.21 10.37 -12.22
C GLY A 699 4.95 9.51 -12.33
N THR A 700 4.83 8.73 -13.41
CA THR A 700 3.71 7.79 -13.63
C THR A 700 3.66 6.72 -12.55
N THR A 701 4.83 6.20 -12.14
CA THR A 701 4.95 5.21 -11.04
C THR A 701 4.45 5.77 -9.72
N LEU A 702 4.83 7.02 -9.40
CA LEU A 702 4.39 7.68 -8.17
C LEU A 702 2.87 7.90 -8.17
N VAL A 703 2.29 8.28 -9.31
CA VAL A 703 0.83 8.42 -9.47
C VAL A 703 0.14 7.06 -9.32
N LEU A 704 0.66 6.00 -9.95
CA LEU A 704 0.13 4.64 -9.79
C LEU A 704 0.15 4.20 -8.33
N LEU A 705 1.26 4.41 -7.62
CA LEU A 705 1.36 4.13 -6.19
C LEU A 705 0.30 4.92 -5.40
N GLY A 706 0.11 6.20 -5.72
CA GLY A 706 -0.93 7.04 -5.13
C GLY A 706 -2.34 6.49 -5.35
N VAL A 707 -2.66 6.04 -6.57
CA VAL A 707 -3.95 5.42 -6.91
C VAL A 707 -4.17 4.12 -6.13
N VAL A 708 -3.16 3.25 -6.06
CA VAL A 708 -3.22 1.99 -5.28
C VAL A 708 -3.41 2.27 -3.80
N VAL A 709 -2.66 3.23 -3.24
CA VAL A 709 -2.84 3.67 -1.85
C VAL A 709 -4.22 4.26 -1.62
N GLY A 710 -4.79 4.97 -2.60
CA GLY A 710 -6.17 5.45 -2.58
C GLY A 710 -7.18 4.31 -2.44
N PHE A 711 -7.04 3.25 -3.24
CA PHE A 711 -7.87 2.05 -3.12
C PHE A 711 -7.71 1.36 -1.75
N PHE A 712 -6.48 1.26 -1.24
CA PHE A 712 -6.22 0.72 0.10
C PHE A 712 -6.86 1.57 1.19
N ALA A 713 -6.76 2.90 1.12
CA ALA A 713 -7.37 3.80 2.08
C ALA A 713 -8.90 3.62 2.12
N MET A 714 -9.53 3.51 0.94
CA MET A 714 -10.96 3.22 0.84
C MET A 714 -11.32 1.88 1.49
N GLY A 715 -10.58 0.81 1.16
CA GLY A 715 -10.87 -0.51 1.73
C GLY A 715 -10.58 -0.59 3.24
N ILE A 716 -9.53 0.08 3.74
CA ILE A 716 -9.23 0.19 5.18
C ILE A 716 -10.35 0.93 5.90
N ALA A 717 -10.88 2.01 5.31
CA ALA A 717 -12.04 2.73 5.87
C ALA A 717 -13.27 1.81 5.97
N THR A 718 -13.55 1.03 4.91
CA THR A 718 -14.63 0.03 4.89
C THR A 718 -14.43 -1.04 5.97
N ARG A 719 -13.21 -1.59 6.10
CA ARG A 719 -12.88 -2.58 7.14
C ARG A 719 -13.06 -1.99 8.55
N ARG A 720 -12.62 -0.75 8.77
CA ARG A 720 -12.77 -0.06 10.06
C ARG A 720 -14.24 0.14 10.41
N TYR A 721 -15.07 0.50 9.43
CA TYR A 721 -16.52 0.61 9.60
C TYR A 721 -17.14 -0.70 10.10
N PHE A 722 -16.85 -1.82 9.43
CA PHE A 722 -17.37 -3.12 9.86
C PHE A 722 -16.86 -3.55 11.23
N ARG A 723 -15.58 -3.31 11.53
CA ARG A 723 -15.00 -3.64 12.84
C ARG A 723 -15.64 -2.85 13.98
N GLN A 724 -15.94 -1.57 13.77
CA GLN A 724 -16.60 -0.76 14.80
C GLN A 724 -18.02 -1.25 15.08
N LYS A 725 -18.73 -1.72 14.06
CA LYS A 725 -20.09 -2.26 14.19
C LYS A 725 -20.15 -3.58 14.97
N LEU A 726 -19.06 -4.35 15.01
CA LEU A 726 -18.97 -5.60 15.77
C LEU A 726 -18.70 -5.39 17.27
N HIS A 727 -18.14 -4.23 17.64
CA HIS A 727 -17.83 -3.89 19.04
C HIS A 727 -18.90 -3.00 19.69
N GLN A 728 -19.98 -2.71 18.97
CA GLN A 728 -21.19 -2.04 19.45
C GLN A 728 -22.28 -3.07 19.64
#